data_AF-A0A1E5ULX2-F1
#
_entry.id   AF-A0A1E5ULX2-F1
#
_cell.length_a   1.000
_cell.length_b   1.000
_cell.length_c   1.000
_cell.angle_alpha   90.00
_cell.angle_beta   90.00
_cell.angle_gamma   90.00
#
_symmetry.space_group_name_H-M   'P 1'
#
loop_
_entity.id
_entity.type
_entity.pdbx_description
1 polymer ?
#
loop_
_entity_poly.entity_id
_entity_poly.type
_entity_poly.pdbx_seq_one_letter_code
_entity_poly.pdbx_strand_id
1 'polypeptide(L)'
;MLSFLLRTPSHLPASCISSLRLLSTAAPTSPKPFAVEDYLVVNCGLTRAQSLKASRYLSHLKSPTKPDAVLAFLDGLGLPRSDIAAVVASDPLILCASVEKTLAPRISELGKLGLSRAQIARLTSVARFSFRSGSLARNLSFWLSVFGNSFETLEKAHRMNSGILTVHIEKVAMPNVSFLQQCGISACEVAGLNMYSSRLLSLRPDSLREAVERVEELGVERGSPMFRHALVVVATMHKEDLARKMELFLKIGFSQDQVLVIVRKAPRVLRLTEEKIRRVMHFLTTDVGLEAPYIAQRPVLFMYSLEWRLLPRHWLLNVLREKELLNVEIDYYYTSSVAEKIFVERFVHPYKDYIPGLADDYASRCSGKAPNRMGKMNFSGLVVQTAEKIRGIVGTAAGSPCNLALLPIYRRRPSAAAATAMLRLRNHLLPLVHAASQLTSPFHHGGWRLLLSTSPAPTPFSLEDYLVAACGLAPAQARSASKKALSEASTASKKAFKEFSTSGLNPRFDPDAVLALLSGVGLSRADIADIVAADPLLLLSRADRLEPRLLALRDRVGLSVPQVSRFLLVGGSRALRRSGDVSLKLEFLVSVYGSFEQLLVVMKRTNNILNVNLDRVIKPNVALLRQCGLTVRDIAQLCSRTAWLLTFNPERVKEFVLRADELGVPRSSGIFKNAVSAVANITKEKVAAKLELLKSTLGCSESEVATAVSKRPNILGIADKYLLRKIQFLVNEVGMEPQYIVERLSLLTYSLEKRLVPRHHVMKVLQEKRLLTSGLSFFSVASLGEETFKLKFIDCHKDSVPGLEDAYATARAGVASLIGTYHFVF
;
A
#
# COMPACT_ATOMS: atom_id res chain seq x y z
N MET A 1 -6.85 -80.41 -16.64
CA MET A 1 -7.22 -80.69 -18.04
C MET A 1 -7.33 -79.35 -18.73
N LEU A 2 -6.27 -78.97 -19.41
CA LEU A 2 -6.06 -79.19 -20.85
C LEU A 2 -6.71 -78.02 -21.61
N SER A 3 -6.09 -77.30 -22.53
CA SER A 3 -4.71 -77.25 -23.00
C SER A 3 -4.76 -76.48 -24.32
N PHE A 4 -3.69 -75.74 -24.61
CA PHE A 4 -2.99 -75.77 -25.91
C PHE A 4 -3.68 -75.13 -27.14
N LEU A 5 -3.01 -74.52 -28.12
CA LEU A 5 -1.61 -74.51 -28.57
C LEU A 5 -1.39 -73.31 -29.52
N LEU A 6 -0.16 -72.76 -29.46
CA LEU A 6 0.72 -72.38 -30.59
C LEU A 6 0.30 -71.19 -31.49
N ARG A 7 1.21 -70.43 -32.14
CA ARG A 7 2.59 -70.65 -32.61
C ARG A 7 3.13 -69.23 -32.93
N THR A 8 4.18 -68.68 -32.31
CA THR A 8 5.64 -68.72 -32.65
C THR A 8 6.01 -68.23 -34.08
N PRO A 9 7.29 -67.92 -34.38
CA PRO A 9 7.87 -66.57 -34.33
C PRO A 9 8.79 -66.30 -35.56
N SER A 10 9.87 -65.55 -35.35
CA SER A 10 11.11 -65.41 -36.15
C SER A 10 11.10 -64.45 -37.34
N HIS A 11 12.04 -63.49 -37.34
CA HIS A 11 13.28 -63.56 -38.11
C HIS A 11 14.17 -62.33 -37.86
N LEU A 12 15.27 -62.52 -37.13
CA LEU A 12 16.56 -61.89 -37.39
C LEU A 12 17.39 -62.96 -38.13
N PRO A 13 18.13 -62.60 -39.20
CA PRO A 13 19.60 -62.64 -39.08
C PRO A 13 20.33 -61.64 -40.01
N ALA A 14 21.56 -61.25 -39.63
CA ALA A 14 22.76 -61.28 -40.50
C ALA A 14 23.98 -60.63 -39.82
N SER A 15 24.89 -61.51 -39.38
CA SER A 15 26.36 -61.48 -39.52
C SER A 15 27.18 -60.18 -39.41
N CYS A 16 28.04 -60.21 -38.38
CA CYS A 16 29.42 -59.75 -38.25
C CYS A 16 30.24 -59.47 -39.54
N ILE A 17 31.00 -58.36 -39.54
CA ILE A 17 32.44 -58.36 -39.87
C ILE A 17 33.19 -57.45 -38.89
N SER A 18 34.29 -58.01 -38.38
CA SER A 18 35.29 -57.53 -37.44
C SER A 18 36.06 -56.27 -37.86
N SER A 19 36.53 -55.50 -36.87
CA SER A 19 37.93 -55.03 -36.82
C SER A 19 38.35 -54.70 -35.38
N LEU A 20 39.33 -55.47 -34.94
CA LEU A 20 40.00 -55.42 -33.64
C LEU A 20 40.71 -54.08 -33.41
N ARG A 21 40.53 -53.47 -32.23
CA ARG A 21 41.59 -52.64 -31.60
C ARG A 21 41.80 -53.07 -30.15
N LEU A 22 42.87 -53.84 -30.02
CA LEU A 22 43.73 -54.14 -28.88
C LEU A 22 43.35 -53.56 -27.51
N LEU A 23 43.21 -54.50 -26.57
CA LEU A 23 43.21 -54.31 -25.12
C LEU A 23 44.50 -53.62 -24.65
N SER A 24 44.36 -52.53 -23.89
CA SER A 24 45.35 -52.11 -22.91
C SER A 24 44.80 -52.46 -21.52
N THR A 25 45.44 -53.42 -20.88
CA THR A 25 45.23 -53.83 -19.49
C THR A 25 45.45 -52.66 -18.55
N ALA A 26 44.40 -52.22 -17.84
CA ALA A 26 44.53 -51.38 -16.64
C ALA A 26 44.18 -52.23 -15.42
N ALA A 27 45.12 -52.26 -14.47
CA ALA A 27 45.03 -52.89 -13.16
C ALA A 27 43.73 -52.51 -12.41
N PRO A 28 43.27 -53.32 -11.44
CA PRO A 28 42.07 -53.01 -10.66
C PRO A 28 42.30 -51.71 -9.88
N THR A 29 41.76 -50.60 -10.37
CA THR A 29 41.71 -49.36 -9.61
C THR A 29 40.85 -49.59 -8.39
N SER A 30 41.45 -49.45 -7.20
CA SER A 30 40.75 -49.33 -5.92
C SER A 30 39.51 -48.44 -6.08
N PRO A 31 38.34 -48.79 -5.51
CA PRO A 31 37.13 -47.98 -5.65
C PRO A 31 37.43 -46.55 -5.18
N LYS A 32 37.29 -45.58 -6.10
CA LYS A 32 37.48 -44.16 -5.78
C LYS A 32 36.62 -43.83 -4.55
N PRO A 33 37.18 -43.22 -3.49
CA PRO A 33 36.40 -42.82 -2.33
C PRO A 33 35.27 -41.90 -2.76
N PHE A 34 34.08 -42.10 -2.19
CA PHE A 34 32.88 -41.32 -2.54
C PHE A 34 33.15 -39.82 -2.40
N ALA A 35 33.24 -39.13 -3.53
CA ALA A 35 33.51 -37.70 -3.58
C ALA A 35 32.22 -36.93 -3.28
N VAL A 36 31.94 -36.72 -1.99
CA VAL A 36 30.74 -36.03 -1.49
C VAL A 36 30.53 -34.68 -2.18
N GLU A 37 31.61 -33.93 -2.44
CA GLU A 37 31.52 -32.61 -3.07
C GLU A 37 31.03 -32.66 -4.52
N ASP A 38 31.53 -33.62 -5.29
CA ASP A 38 31.13 -33.80 -6.69
C ASP A 38 29.70 -34.34 -6.76
N TYR A 39 29.36 -35.27 -5.86
CA TYR A 39 27.99 -35.76 -5.70
C TYR A 39 26.98 -34.63 -5.41
N LEU A 40 27.29 -33.72 -4.49
CA LEU A 40 26.39 -32.61 -4.15
C LEU A 40 26.18 -31.63 -5.32
N VAL A 41 27.19 -31.44 -6.17
CA VAL A 41 27.06 -30.59 -7.37
C VAL A 41 26.20 -31.29 -8.41
N VAL A 42 26.51 -32.55 -8.74
CA VAL A 42 25.88 -33.28 -9.84
C VAL A 42 24.46 -33.74 -9.49
N ASN A 43 24.28 -34.34 -8.32
CA ASN A 43 23.02 -35.00 -7.94
C ASN A 43 22.08 -34.08 -7.15
N CYS A 44 22.63 -33.14 -6.36
CA CYS A 44 21.82 -32.21 -5.56
C CYS A 44 21.71 -30.80 -6.18
N GLY A 45 22.43 -30.49 -7.26
CA GLY A 45 22.34 -29.21 -7.97
C GLY A 45 22.92 -28.01 -7.19
N LEU A 46 23.85 -28.24 -6.26
CA LEU A 46 24.51 -27.18 -5.49
C LEU A 46 25.61 -26.49 -6.31
N THR A 47 25.86 -25.22 -6.04
CA THR A 47 27.06 -24.55 -6.57
C THR A 47 28.32 -25.12 -5.91
N ARG A 48 29.49 -24.99 -6.55
CA ARG A 48 30.75 -25.48 -5.97
C ARG A 48 31.02 -24.91 -4.57
N ALA A 49 30.73 -23.63 -4.35
CA ALA A 49 30.86 -22.98 -3.05
C ALA A 49 29.88 -23.53 -1.99
N GLN A 50 28.63 -23.82 -2.38
CA GLN A 50 27.65 -24.45 -1.47
C GLN A 50 28.05 -25.89 -1.15
N SER A 51 28.52 -26.64 -2.14
CA SER A 51 28.99 -28.02 -1.99
C SER A 51 30.16 -28.12 -1.02
N LEU A 52 31.19 -27.27 -1.16
CA LEU A 52 32.34 -27.18 -0.23
C LEU A 52 31.93 -26.88 1.21
N LYS A 53 30.88 -26.07 1.41
CA LYS A 53 30.35 -25.78 2.75
C LYS A 53 29.58 -26.98 3.31
N ALA A 54 28.80 -27.64 2.48
CA ALA A 54 27.94 -28.76 2.86
C ALA A 54 28.72 -30.06 3.12
N SER A 55 29.78 -30.33 2.34
CA SER A 55 30.61 -31.54 2.45
C SER A 55 31.27 -31.70 3.82
N ARG A 56 31.59 -30.58 4.49
CA ARG A 56 32.13 -30.56 5.86
C ARG A 56 31.24 -31.27 6.88
N TYR A 57 29.92 -31.24 6.68
CA TYR A 57 28.95 -31.91 7.55
C TYR A 57 28.71 -33.38 7.19
N LEU A 58 29.21 -33.81 6.03
CA LEU A 58 28.94 -35.10 5.40
C LEU A 58 30.22 -35.94 5.22
N SER A 59 31.30 -35.59 5.93
CA SER A 59 32.62 -36.23 5.83
C SER A 59 32.62 -37.75 6.12
N HIS A 60 31.63 -38.23 6.85
CA HIS A 60 31.45 -39.64 7.21
C HIS A 60 30.69 -40.45 6.16
N LEU A 61 30.15 -39.80 5.11
CA LEU A 61 29.30 -40.44 4.12
C LEU A 61 30.17 -41.12 3.06
N LYS A 62 30.07 -42.46 2.96
CA LYS A 62 30.94 -43.29 2.10
C LYS A 62 30.24 -43.86 0.86
N SER A 63 28.94 -43.64 0.70
CA SER A 63 28.12 -44.25 -0.37
C SER A 63 26.90 -43.37 -0.68
N PRO A 64 26.45 -43.28 -1.96
CA PRO A 64 25.29 -42.49 -2.35
C PRO A 64 23.93 -43.11 -1.96
N THR A 65 23.89 -44.38 -1.52
CA THR A 65 22.63 -45.12 -1.30
C THR A 65 21.63 -44.39 -0.39
N LYS A 66 22.10 -43.84 0.74
CA LYS A 66 21.24 -43.09 1.69
C LYS A 66 20.83 -41.72 1.12
N PRO A 67 21.75 -40.88 0.64
CA PRO A 67 21.40 -39.65 -0.05
C PRO A 67 20.40 -39.83 -1.20
N ASP A 68 20.58 -40.83 -2.06
CA ASP A 68 19.69 -41.11 -3.20
C ASP A 68 18.26 -41.44 -2.72
N ALA A 69 18.14 -42.27 -1.69
CA ALA A 69 16.84 -42.60 -1.08
C ALA A 69 16.14 -41.35 -0.51
N VAL A 70 16.90 -40.45 0.13
CA VAL A 70 16.36 -39.17 0.65
C VAL A 70 15.94 -38.25 -0.50
N LEU A 71 16.74 -38.14 -1.57
CA LEU A 71 16.41 -37.30 -2.73
C LEU A 71 15.15 -37.82 -3.43
N ALA A 72 15.04 -39.13 -3.66
CA ALA A 72 13.84 -39.75 -4.23
C ALA A 72 12.60 -39.53 -3.35
N PHE A 73 12.77 -39.61 -2.03
CA PHE A 73 11.68 -39.32 -1.09
C PHE A 73 11.22 -37.84 -1.16
N LEU A 74 12.15 -36.89 -1.20
CA LEU A 74 11.83 -35.46 -1.31
C LEU A 74 11.18 -35.12 -2.66
N ASP A 75 11.63 -35.74 -3.75
CA ASP A 75 11.02 -35.61 -5.07
C ASP A 75 9.60 -36.20 -5.07
N GLY A 76 9.40 -37.37 -4.47
CA GLY A 76 8.10 -38.01 -4.27
C GLY A 76 7.13 -37.19 -3.41
N LEU A 77 7.61 -36.29 -2.55
CA LEU A 77 6.77 -35.32 -1.82
C LEU A 77 6.28 -34.17 -2.70
N GLY A 78 6.83 -34.00 -3.91
CA GLY A 78 6.47 -32.97 -4.87
C GLY A 78 7.32 -31.69 -4.78
N LEU A 79 8.51 -31.75 -4.18
CA LEU A 79 9.45 -30.62 -4.18
C LEU A 79 10.16 -30.52 -5.53
N PRO A 80 10.23 -29.34 -6.17
CA PRO A 80 11.04 -29.17 -7.37
C PRO A 80 12.54 -29.32 -7.03
N ARG A 81 13.34 -29.78 -7.99
CA ARG A 81 14.80 -29.93 -7.83
C ARG A 81 15.50 -28.71 -7.23
N SER A 82 15.07 -27.49 -7.59
CA SER A 82 15.62 -26.25 -7.04
C SER A 82 15.37 -26.09 -5.54
N ASP A 83 14.22 -26.52 -5.05
CA ASP A 83 13.86 -26.44 -3.63
C ASP A 83 14.56 -27.55 -2.85
N ILE A 84 14.72 -28.75 -3.44
CA ILE A 84 15.56 -29.83 -2.87
C ILE A 84 17.01 -29.35 -2.72
N ALA A 85 17.57 -28.71 -3.74
CA ALA A 85 18.91 -28.11 -3.68
C ALA A 85 19.03 -27.07 -2.54
N ALA A 86 18.01 -26.22 -2.38
CA ALA A 86 17.97 -25.23 -1.31
C ALA A 86 17.88 -25.87 0.09
N VAL A 87 17.10 -26.94 0.24
CA VAL A 87 17.00 -27.72 1.48
C VAL A 87 18.35 -28.31 1.83
N VAL A 88 18.99 -29.04 0.90
CA VAL A 88 20.31 -29.66 1.09
C VAL A 88 21.39 -28.63 1.38
N ALA A 89 21.37 -27.48 0.70
CA ALA A 89 22.31 -26.39 0.98
C ALA A 89 22.11 -25.77 2.38
N SER A 90 20.90 -25.83 2.93
CA SER A 90 20.56 -25.28 4.26
C SER A 90 20.75 -26.25 5.42
N ASP A 91 20.52 -27.55 5.20
CA ASP A 91 20.71 -28.64 6.17
C ASP A 91 21.27 -29.88 5.45
N PRO A 92 22.59 -29.95 5.20
CA PRO A 92 23.21 -31.06 4.47
C PRO A 92 22.96 -32.43 5.11
N LEU A 93 22.85 -32.45 6.45
CA LEU A 93 22.60 -33.65 7.25
C LEU A 93 21.23 -34.31 6.99
N ILE A 94 20.34 -33.67 6.23
CA ILE A 94 19.11 -34.32 5.75
C ILE A 94 19.39 -35.54 4.88
N LEU A 95 20.50 -35.54 4.14
CA LEU A 95 20.94 -36.67 3.33
C LEU A 95 21.38 -37.88 4.17
N CYS A 96 21.62 -37.69 5.47
CA CYS A 96 21.94 -38.76 6.41
C CYS A 96 20.70 -39.31 7.13
N ALA A 97 19.52 -38.69 6.96
CA ALA A 97 18.31 -39.10 7.67
C ALA A 97 17.76 -40.44 7.14
N SER A 98 17.17 -41.25 8.02
CA SER A 98 16.45 -42.45 7.61
C SER A 98 15.09 -42.07 7.04
N VAL A 99 14.81 -42.47 5.80
CA VAL A 99 13.49 -42.27 5.19
C VAL A 99 12.42 -42.98 6.02
N GLU A 100 12.63 -44.24 6.37
CA GLU A 100 11.68 -45.07 7.11
C GLU A 100 11.50 -44.66 8.57
N LYS A 101 12.59 -44.35 9.28
CA LYS A 101 12.54 -44.10 10.73
C LYS A 101 12.37 -42.63 11.10
N THR A 102 12.68 -41.71 10.19
CA THR A 102 12.71 -40.27 10.51
C THR A 102 11.78 -39.47 9.61
N LEU A 103 11.96 -39.54 8.28
CA LEU A 103 11.27 -38.64 7.37
C LEU A 103 9.81 -39.05 7.13
N ALA A 104 9.53 -40.32 6.82
CA ALA A 104 8.17 -40.82 6.58
C ALA A 104 7.27 -40.71 7.83
N PRO A 105 7.72 -41.09 9.04
CA PRO A 105 6.96 -40.86 10.27
C PRO A 105 6.66 -39.38 10.49
N ARG A 106 7.61 -38.48 10.18
CA ARG A 106 7.38 -37.02 10.29
C ARG A 106 6.27 -36.56 9.35
N ILE A 107 6.25 -37.01 8.10
CA ILE A 107 5.18 -36.67 7.16
C ILE A 107 3.83 -37.16 7.70
N SER A 108 3.79 -38.38 8.24
CA SER A 108 2.57 -38.96 8.83
C SER A 108 2.06 -38.12 10.02
N GLU A 109 2.94 -37.76 10.95
CA GLU A 109 2.61 -36.87 12.07
C GLU A 109 2.08 -35.52 11.62
N LEU A 110 2.71 -34.89 10.62
CA LEU A 110 2.25 -33.62 10.06
C LEU A 110 0.89 -33.76 9.35
N GLY A 111 0.65 -34.89 8.69
CA GLY A 111 -0.66 -35.20 8.10
C GLY A 111 -1.77 -35.31 9.15
N LYS A 112 -1.48 -35.92 10.31
CA LYS A 112 -2.42 -36.01 11.44
C LYS A 112 -2.79 -34.64 12.03
N LEU A 113 -1.94 -33.63 11.84
CA LEU A 113 -2.23 -32.23 12.22
C LEU A 113 -3.09 -31.49 11.18
N GLY A 114 -3.56 -32.16 10.13
CA GLY A 114 -4.41 -31.59 9.08
C GLY A 114 -3.66 -30.83 7.98
N LEU A 115 -2.32 -30.95 7.91
CA LEU A 115 -1.55 -30.33 6.83
C LEU A 115 -1.69 -31.15 5.54
N SER A 116 -2.02 -30.47 4.43
CA SER A 116 -1.99 -31.07 3.09
C SER A 116 -0.56 -31.42 2.65
N ARG A 117 -0.42 -32.39 1.74
CA ARG A 117 0.88 -32.77 1.16
C ARG A 117 1.65 -31.57 0.59
N ALA A 118 0.95 -30.62 -0.04
CA ALA A 118 1.54 -29.39 -0.55
C ALA A 118 2.03 -28.42 0.55
N GLN A 119 1.31 -28.31 1.67
CA GLN A 119 1.75 -27.54 2.83
C GLN A 119 2.97 -28.18 3.50
N ILE A 120 2.99 -29.51 3.60
CA ILE A 120 4.13 -30.26 4.14
C ILE A 120 5.37 -30.07 3.26
N ALA A 121 5.25 -30.17 1.94
CA ALA A 121 6.36 -29.92 1.01
C ALA A 121 6.95 -28.50 1.16
N ARG A 122 6.07 -27.49 1.29
CA ARG A 122 6.48 -26.11 1.60
C ARG A 122 7.18 -26.00 2.95
N LEU A 123 6.65 -26.67 3.97
CA LEU A 123 7.23 -26.68 5.31
C LEU A 123 8.64 -27.28 5.29
N THR A 124 8.87 -28.38 4.57
CA THR A 124 10.19 -29.00 4.42
C THR A 124 11.23 -28.02 3.89
N SER A 125 10.82 -27.16 2.93
CA SER A 125 11.70 -26.13 2.36
C SER A 125 12.09 -25.02 3.34
N VAL A 126 11.26 -24.76 4.36
CA VAL A 126 11.46 -23.63 5.29
C VAL A 126 11.91 -24.06 6.68
N ALA A 127 11.57 -25.28 7.12
CA ALA A 127 11.84 -25.79 8.47
C ALA A 127 13.32 -26.13 8.70
N ARG A 128 14.13 -26.27 7.64
CA ARG A 128 15.57 -26.61 7.73
C ARG A 128 15.80 -27.82 8.65
N PHE A 129 16.79 -27.75 9.55
CA PHE A 129 17.11 -28.80 10.51
C PHE A 129 15.95 -29.19 11.45
N SER A 130 14.99 -28.28 11.70
CA SER A 130 13.83 -28.59 12.55
C SER A 130 12.94 -29.67 11.94
N PHE A 131 13.00 -29.88 10.61
CA PHE A 131 12.28 -30.94 9.92
C PHE A 131 12.66 -32.35 10.40
N ARG A 132 13.91 -32.52 10.84
CA ARG A 132 14.41 -33.80 11.38
C ARG A 132 14.15 -33.97 12.87
N SER A 133 13.70 -32.92 13.55
CA SER A 133 13.51 -32.93 15.00
C SER A 133 12.25 -33.67 15.43
N GLY A 134 12.39 -34.50 16.48
CA GLY A 134 11.29 -35.10 17.24
C GLY A 134 10.19 -34.12 17.62
N SER A 135 10.58 -32.90 17.99
CA SER A 135 9.70 -31.88 18.56
C SER A 135 8.87 -31.10 17.53
N LEU A 136 9.12 -31.27 16.23
CA LEU A 136 8.51 -30.43 15.19
C LEU A 136 6.98 -30.52 15.20
N ALA A 137 6.43 -31.73 15.20
CA ALA A 137 4.97 -31.93 15.18
C ALA A 137 4.30 -31.28 16.40
N ARG A 138 4.88 -31.44 17.60
CA ARG A 138 4.41 -30.81 18.83
C ARG A 138 4.46 -29.28 18.75
N ASN A 139 5.58 -28.73 18.27
CA ASN A 139 5.76 -27.28 18.11
C ASN A 139 4.77 -26.69 17.09
N LEU A 140 4.54 -27.40 15.97
CA LEU A 140 3.57 -26.99 14.96
C LEU A 140 2.15 -27.06 15.48
N SER A 141 1.78 -28.11 16.20
CA SER A 141 0.45 -28.25 16.79
C SER A 141 0.13 -27.06 17.70
N PHE A 142 1.06 -26.70 18.59
CA PHE A 142 0.94 -25.53 19.44
C PHE A 142 0.75 -24.24 18.64
N TRP A 143 1.63 -23.96 17.67
CA TRP A 143 1.55 -22.72 16.91
C TRP A 143 0.35 -22.65 15.98
N LEU A 144 -0.10 -23.77 15.41
CA LEU A 144 -1.34 -23.82 14.63
C LEU A 144 -2.53 -23.44 15.51
N SER A 145 -2.63 -24.00 16.72
CA SER A 145 -3.66 -23.62 17.69
C SER A 145 -3.62 -22.12 18.01
N VAL A 146 -2.43 -21.59 18.34
CA VAL A 146 -2.22 -20.16 18.66
C VAL A 146 -2.57 -19.24 17.49
N PHE A 147 -2.35 -19.68 16.25
CA PHE A 147 -2.64 -18.92 15.03
C PHE A 147 -3.98 -19.27 14.36
N GLY A 148 -4.94 -19.81 15.13
CA GLY A 148 -6.30 -20.08 14.63
C GLY A 148 -6.35 -21.12 13.50
N ASN A 149 -5.48 -22.14 13.59
CA ASN A 149 -5.28 -23.22 12.61
C ASN A 149 -4.91 -22.73 11.20
N SER A 150 -4.30 -21.54 11.08
CA SER A 150 -3.82 -20.99 9.80
C SER A 150 -2.35 -21.33 9.56
N PHE A 151 -2.10 -22.26 8.64
CA PHE A 151 -0.75 -22.57 8.18
C PHE A 151 -0.08 -21.35 7.50
N GLU A 152 -0.86 -20.51 6.82
CA GLU A 152 -0.37 -19.31 6.14
C GLU A 152 0.15 -18.26 7.13
N THR A 153 -0.53 -18.11 8.27
CA THR A 153 -0.11 -17.21 9.36
C THR A 153 1.16 -17.71 10.01
N LEU A 154 1.25 -19.01 10.27
CA LEU A 154 2.46 -19.66 10.77
C LEU A 154 3.64 -19.51 9.79
N GLU A 155 3.43 -19.73 8.50
CA GLU A 155 4.47 -19.56 7.49
C GLU A 155 4.94 -18.09 7.41
N LYS A 156 4.02 -17.12 7.57
CA LYS A 156 4.38 -15.71 7.68
C LYS A 156 5.21 -15.44 8.94
N ALA A 157 4.83 -15.98 10.09
CA ALA A 157 5.57 -15.83 11.34
C ALA A 157 6.98 -16.45 11.23
N HIS A 158 7.10 -17.62 10.63
CA HIS A 158 8.36 -18.34 10.39
C HIS A 158 9.31 -17.59 9.45
N ARG A 159 8.78 -16.98 8.38
CA ARG A 159 9.59 -16.13 7.48
C ARG A 159 10.27 -14.98 8.21
N MET A 160 9.66 -14.49 9.28
CA MET A 160 10.15 -13.37 10.09
C MET A 160 10.92 -13.83 11.34
N ASN A 161 10.69 -15.07 11.79
CA ASN A 161 11.37 -15.71 12.90
C ASN A 161 11.57 -17.21 12.59
N SER A 162 12.72 -17.56 12.00
CA SER A 162 13.02 -18.94 11.64
C SER A 162 13.17 -19.89 12.82
N GLY A 163 13.36 -19.35 14.04
CA GLY A 163 13.49 -20.13 15.27
C GLY A 163 12.16 -20.49 15.92
N ILE A 164 11.02 -20.01 15.38
CA ILE A 164 9.71 -20.27 15.98
C ILE A 164 9.37 -21.77 16.03
N LEU A 165 9.87 -22.55 15.07
CA LEU A 165 9.66 -24.00 15.02
C LEU A 165 10.58 -24.79 15.96
N THR A 166 11.59 -24.14 16.54
CA THR A 166 12.58 -24.78 17.44
C THR A 166 12.49 -24.28 18.88
N VAL A 167 11.63 -23.29 19.14
CA VAL A 167 11.45 -22.71 20.47
C VAL A 167 10.90 -23.74 21.46
N HIS A 168 11.31 -23.62 22.73
CA HIS A 168 10.75 -24.43 23.80
C HIS A 168 9.35 -23.92 24.14
N ILE A 169 8.32 -24.76 23.94
CA ILE A 169 6.92 -24.36 24.09
C ILE A 169 6.65 -23.92 25.54
N GLU A 170 6.95 -24.78 26.49
CA GLU A 170 6.57 -24.62 27.90
C GLU A 170 7.36 -23.49 28.59
N LYS A 171 8.66 -23.41 28.34
CA LYS A 171 9.54 -22.44 29.01
C LYS A 171 9.54 -21.05 28.38
N VAL A 172 9.19 -20.93 27.10
CA VAL A 172 9.35 -19.67 26.34
C VAL A 172 8.07 -19.27 25.62
N ALA A 173 7.56 -20.11 24.72
CA ALA A 173 6.46 -19.71 23.85
C ALA A 173 5.15 -19.47 24.62
N MET A 174 4.76 -20.39 25.51
CA MET A 174 3.54 -20.28 26.31
C MET A 174 3.58 -19.06 27.23
N PRO A 175 4.61 -18.85 28.06
CA PRO A 175 4.72 -17.63 28.87
C PRO A 175 4.64 -16.35 28.05
N ASN A 176 5.32 -16.29 26.89
CA ASN A 176 5.30 -15.11 26.04
C ASN A 176 3.93 -14.86 25.42
N VAL A 177 3.25 -15.91 24.92
CA VAL A 177 1.90 -15.79 24.35
C VAL A 177 0.92 -15.29 25.42
N SER A 178 0.93 -15.90 26.60
CA SER A 178 0.07 -15.48 27.71
C SER A 178 0.37 -14.06 28.17
N PHE A 179 1.65 -13.69 28.31
CA PHE A 179 2.04 -12.34 28.73
C PHE A 179 1.69 -11.27 27.70
N LEU A 180 1.92 -11.53 26.40
CA LEU A 180 1.50 -10.61 25.34
C LEU A 180 -0.01 -10.42 25.31
N GLN A 181 -0.77 -11.49 25.56
CA GLN A 181 -2.22 -11.42 25.67
C GLN A 181 -2.66 -10.56 26.86
N GLN A 182 -1.99 -10.67 28.01
CA GLN A 182 -2.21 -9.77 29.16
C GLN A 182 -1.88 -8.30 28.82
N CYS A 183 -0.91 -8.05 27.95
CA CYS A 183 -0.62 -6.71 27.41
C CYS A 183 -1.61 -6.25 26.31
N GLY A 184 -2.67 -7.03 26.02
CA GLY A 184 -3.67 -6.70 25.00
C GLY A 184 -3.19 -6.96 23.56
N ILE A 185 -2.16 -7.79 23.37
CA ILE A 185 -1.60 -8.13 22.06
C ILE A 185 -1.85 -9.62 21.77
N SER A 186 -2.66 -9.93 20.76
CA SER A 186 -2.83 -11.33 20.36
C SER A 186 -1.63 -11.85 19.56
N ALA A 187 -1.31 -13.14 19.70
CA ALA A 187 -0.23 -13.77 18.94
C ALA A 187 -0.44 -13.65 17.41
N CYS A 188 -1.69 -13.73 16.94
CA CYS A 188 -2.05 -13.51 15.54
C CYS A 188 -1.68 -12.10 15.04
N GLU A 189 -1.93 -11.07 15.85
CA GLU A 189 -1.51 -9.70 15.51
C GLU A 189 0.01 -9.58 15.44
N VAL A 190 0.74 -10.26 16.32
CA VAL A 190 2.21 -10.29 16.31
C VAL A 190 2.74 -10.87 14.99
N ALA A 191 2.12 -11.89 14.41
CA ALA A 191 2.52 -12.41 13.10
C ALA A 191 2.26 -11.43 11.94
N GLY A 192 1.42 -10.41 12.14
CA GLY A 192 0.92 -9.50 11.11
C GLY A 192 1.68 -8.18 10.92
N LEU A 193 2.37 -7.67 11.95
CA LEU A 193 2.75 -6.26 12.08
C LEU A 193 3.98 -5.81 11.26
N ASN A 194 5.11 -6.51 11.33
CA ASN A 194 6.34 -6.20 10.58
C ASN A 194 7.32 -7.40 10.57
N MET A 195 8.51 -7.25 9.97
CA MET A 195 9.48 -8.35 9.83
C MET A 195 10.13 -8.84 11.14
N TYR A 196 9.93 -8.13 12.25
CA TYR A 196 10.58 -8.41 13.53
C TYR A 196 9.59 -8.84 14.62
N SER A 197 8.29 -8.69 14.38
CA SER A 197 7.28 -8.86 15.42
C SER A 197 7.19 -10.31 15.91
N SER A 198 7.29 -11.32 15.04
CA SER A 198 7.26 -12.72 15.45
C SER A 198 8.44 -13.16 16.33
N ARG A 199 9.48 -12.32 16.48
CA ARG A 199 10.56 -12.57 17.44
C ARG A 199 10.11 -12.41 18.88
N LEU A 200 9.10 -11.59 19.16
CA LEU A 200 8.54 -11.43 20.51
C LEU A 200 8.09 -12.76 21.12
N LEU A 201 7.61 -13.68 20.27
CA LEU A 201 7.12 -15.00 20.66
C LEU A 201 8.24 -15.95 21.11
N SER A 202 9.49 -15.69 20.72
CA SER A 202 10.66 -16.53 21.04
C SER A 202 11.72 -15.81 21.87
N LEU A 203 11.45 -14.61 22.38
CA LEU A 203 12.34 -13.92 23.31
C LEU A 203 12.39 -14.66 24.65
N ARG A 204 13.48 -14.50 25.40
CA ARG A 204 13.49 -14.93 26.79
C ARG A 204 12.36 -14.20 27.54
N PRO A 205 11.52 -14.90 28.33
CA PRO A 205 10.38 -14.27 28.99
C PRO A 205 10.73 -13.04 29.83
N ASP A 206 11.87 -13.04 30.51
CA ASP A 206 12.31 -11.89 31.31
C ASP A 206 12.68 -10.70 30.43
N SER A 207 13.38 -10.92 29.32
CA SER A 207 13.70 -9.86 28.36
C SER A 207 12.45 -9.28 27.68
N LEU A 208 11.38 -10.06 27.54
CA LEU A 208 10.10 -9.56 27.06
C LEU A 208 9.42 -8.66 28.10
N ARG A 209 9.46 -9.03 29.39
CA ARG A 209 8.97 -8.21 30.50
C ARG A 209 9.73 -6.90 30.61
N GLU A 210 11.07 -6.95 30.63
CA GLU A 210 11.93 -5.77 30.61
C GLU A 210 11.66 -4.85 29.41
N ALA A 211 11.35 -5.44 28.24
CA ALA A 211 11.00 -4.64 27.07
C ALA A 211 9.65 -3.93 27.21
N VAL A 212 8.67 -4.56 27.87
CA VAL A 212 7.38 -3.92 28.19
C VAL A 212 7.58 -2.78 29.18
N GLU A 213 8.32 -3.00 30.26
CA GLU A 213 8.63 -1.96 31.25
C GLU A 213 9.30 -0.75 30.58
N ARG A 214 10.31 -0.98 29.73
CA ARG A 214 10.95 0.11 28.97
C ARG A 214 10.00 0.87 28.05
N VAL A 215 8.98 0.21 27.49
CA VAL A 215 7.98 0.89 26.65
C VAL A 215 7.07 1.78 27.50
N GLU A 216 6.75 1.33 28.71
CA GLU A 216 5.97 2.09 29.69
C GLU A 216 6.76 3.29 30.23
N GLU A 217 8.06 3.13 30.50
CA GLU A 217 8.98 4.22 30.86
C GLU A 217 9.05 5.31 29.78
N LEU A 218 8.93 4.94 28.50
CA LEU A 218 8.85 5.89 27.39
C LEU A 218 7.47 6.58 27.28
N GLY A 219 6.54 6.23 28.18
CA GLY A 219 5.19 6.76 28.27
C GLY A 219 4.24 6.27 27.18
N VAL A 220 4.45 5.04 26.68
CA VAL A 220 3.51 4.38 25.78
C VAL A 220 2.65 3.43 26.59
N GLU A 221 1.37 3.78 26.75
CA GLU A 221 0.42 3.01 27.55
C GLU A 221 0.04 1.67 26.90
N ARG A 222 -0.17 0.63 27.72
CA ARG A 222 -0.77 -0.64 27.28
C ARG A 222 -2.15 -0.40 26.67
N GLY A 223 -2.50 -1.16 25.64
CA GLY A 223 -3.77 -0.99 24.91
C GLY A 223 -3.77 0.13 23.85
N SER A 224 -2.80 1.05 23.87
CA SER A 224 -2.63 2.01 22.76
C SER A 224 -2.32 1.28 21.45
N PRO A 225 -2.87 1.69 20.29
CA PRO A 225 -2.50 1.13 19.00
C PRO A 225 -1.00 1.21 18.69
N MET A 226 -0.28 2.14 19.34
CA MET A 226 1.17 2.30 19.19
C MET A 226 2.00 1.37 20.08
N PHE A 227 1.42 0.85 21.16
CA PHE A 227 2.11 0.00 22.13
C PHE A 227 2.80 -1.20 21.46
N ARG A 228 2.07 -1.94 20.63
CA ARG A 228 2.62 -3.06 19.84
C ARG A 228 3.75 -2.64 18.88
N HIS A 229 3.72 -1.41 18.36
CA HIS A 229 4.80 -0.91 17.49
C HIS A 229 6.03 -0.51 18.29
N ALA A 230 5.85 0.12 19.46
CA ALA A 230 6.92 0.47 20.38
C ALA A 230 7.60 -0.78 20.93
N LEU A 231 6.82 -1.75 21.41
CA LEU A 231 7.32 -3.01 21.95
C LEU A 231 8.19 -3.77 20.95
N VAL A 232 7.75 -3.89 19.69
CA VAL A 232 8.56 -4.56 18.67
C VAL A 232 9.87 -3.82 18.40
N VAL A 233 9.91 -2.49 18.49
CA VAL A 233 11.14 -1.70 18.35
C VAL A 233 12.06 -1.96 19.54
N VAL A 234 11.60 -1.65 20.75
CA VAL A 234 12.37 -1.70 22.00
C VAL A 234 12.87 -3.11 22.31
N ALA A 235 12.04 -4.14 22.10
CA ALA A 235 12.42 -5.53 22.36
C ALA A 235 13.50 -6.07 21.40
N THR A 236 13.76 -5.38 20.29
CA THR A 236 14.77 -5.77 19.29
C THR A 236 15.99 -4.85 19.25
N MET A 237 16.04 -3.86 20.14
CA MET A 237 17.15 -2.93 20.28
C MET A 237 17.84 -3.15 21.63
N HIS A 238 19.17 -3.06 21.61
CA HIS A 238 19.95 -2.99 22.83
C HIS A 238 19.63 -1.70 23.60
N LYS A 239 19.81 -1.72 24.92
CA LYS A 239 19.47 -0.58 25.78
C LYS A 239 20.32 0.64 25.43
N GLU A 240 21.58 0.41 25.11
CA GLU A 240 22.58 1.42 24.74
C GLU A 240 22.23 2.07 23.39
N ASP A 241 21.76 1.28 22.42
CA ASP A 241 21.33 1.79 21.12
C ASP A 241 20.09 2.68 21.23
N LEU A 242 19.14 2.30 22.08
CA LEU A 242 17.98 3.12 22.36
C LEU A 242 18.42 4.45 22.99
N ALA A 243 19.25 4.42 24.03
CA ALA A 243 19.76 5.63 24.70
C ALA A 243 20.52 6.56 23.73
N ARG A 244 21.41 6.01 22.90
CA ARG A 244 22.12 6.77 21.86
C ARG A 244 21.15 7.43 20.88
N LYS A 245 20.07 6.75 20.49
CA LYS A 245 19.04 7.34 19.63
C LYS A 245 18.28 8.45 20.32
N MET A 246 17.94 8.29 21.60
CA MET A 246 17.31 9.36 22.38
C MET A 246 18.21 10.60 22.43
N GLU A 247 19.49 10.40 22.76
CA GLU A 247 20.49 11.47 22.84
C GLU A 247 20.72 12.17 21.49
N LEU A 248 20.66 11.43 20.37
CA LEU A 248 20.71 12.02 19.04
C LEU A 248 19.58 13.03 18.83
N PHE A 249 18.34 12.70 19.21
CA PHE A 249 17.21 13.63 19.06
C PHE A 249 17.39 14.88 19.93
N LEU A 250 17.95 14.74 21.13
CA LEU A 250 18.31 15.89 21.97
C LEU A 250 19.35 16.78 21.28
N LYS A 251 20.43 16.19 20.75
CA LYS A 251 21.53 16.90 20.07
C LYS A 251 21.09 17.65 18.82
N ILE A 252 20.04 17.22 18.13
CA ILE A 252 19.52 17.89 16.92
C ILE A 252 18.42 18.92 17.23
N GLY A 253 18.18 19.22 18.50
CA GLY A 253 17.37 20.37 18.92
C GLY A 253 15.98 20.05 19.48
N PHE A 254 15.67 18.80 19.81
CA PHE A 254 14.43 18.46 20.52
C PHE A 254 14.62 18.49 22.05
N SER A 255 13.58 18.91 22.78
CA SER A 255 13.54 18.74 24.24
C SER A 255 13.23 17.30 24.64
N GLN A 256 13.52 16.92 25.90
CA GLN A 256 13.21 15.58 26.41
C GLN A 256 11.73 15.21 26.23
N ASP A 257 10.81 16.14 26.49
CA ASP A 257 9.37 15.91 26.31
C ASP A 257 8.98 15.70 24.85
N GLN A 258 9.55 16.51 23.94
CA GLN A 258 9.33 16.36 22.50
C GLN A 258 9.83 15.02 21.99
N VAL A 259 10.98 14.58 22.49
CA VAL A 259 11.55 13.28 22.17
C VAL A 259 10.63 12.14 22.61
N LEU A 260 10.03 12.22 23.81
CA LEU A 260 9.02 11.26 24.25
C LEU A 260 7.77 11.30 23.36
N VAL A 261 7.30 12.49 22.95
CA VAL A 261 6.18 12.64 22.00
C VAL A 261 6.49 11.95 20.66
N ILE A 262 7.71 12.13 20.13
CA ILE A 262 8.16 11.49 18.89
C ILE A 262 8.08 9.96 19.02
N VAL A 263 8.59 9.40 20.11
CA VAL A 263 8.59 7.95 20.35
C VAL A 263 7.16 7.42 20.53
N ARG A 264 6.31 8.14 21.27
CA ARG A 264 4.90 7.77 21.50
C ARG A 264 4.07 7.80 20.23
N LYS A 265 4.36 8.69 19.28
CA LYS A 265 3.61 8.82 18.02
C LYS A 265 4.19 8.00 16.87
N ALA A 266 5.50 7.76 16.83
CA ALA A 266 6.14 6.99 15.77
C ALA A 266 7.42 6.30 16.26
N PRO A 267 7.36 5.24 17.08
CA PRO A 267 8.53 4.57 17.64
C PRO A 267 9.48 3.99 16.57
N ARG A 268 8.97 3.78 15.34
CA ARG A 268 9.77 3.31 14.20
C ARG A 268 10.87 4.28 13.78
N VAL A 269 10.78 5.57 14.12
CA VAL A 269 11.85 6.55 13.82
C VAL A 269 13.18 6.17 14.48
N LEU A 270 13.15 5.45 15.60
CA LEU A 270 14.34 4.94 16.30
C LEU A 270 15.13 3.92 15.45
N ARG A 271 14.48 3.27 14.46
CA ARG A 271 15.15 2.34 13.54
C ARG A 271 15.81 3.01 12.34
N LEU A 272 15.60 4.30 12.12
CA LEU A 272 16.22 5.00 10.99
C LEU A 272 17.74 5.13 11.23
N THR A 273 18.52 5.25 10.15
CA THR A 273 19.94 5.59 10.29
C THR A 273 20.09 6.99 10.88
N GLU A 274 21.13 7.23 11.67
CA GLU A 274 21.37 8.57 12.24
C GLU A 274 21.50 9.62 11.13
N GLU A 275 22.20 9.27 10.06
CA GLU A 275 22.38 10.13 8.89
C GLU A 275 21.05 10.55 8.27
N LYS A 276 20.10 9.63 8.13
CA LYS A 276 18.77 9.96 7.62
C LYS A 276 18.03 10.94 8.54
N ILE A 277 18.10 10.71 9.85
CA ILE A 277 17.47 11.60 10.84
C ILE A 277 18.07 13.01 10.73
N ARG A 278 19.40 13.13 10.69
CA ARG A 278 20.10 14.43 10.57
C ARG A 278 19.76 15.14 9.27
N ARG A 279 19.82 14.45 8.12
CA ARG A 279 19.50 15.03 6.80
C ARG A 279 18.06 15.53 6.72
N VAL A 280 17.10 14.74 7.19
CA VAL A 280 15.69 15.17 7.19
C VAL A 280 15.48 16.31 8.18
N MET A 281 16.07 16.26 9.37
CA MET A 281 15.93 17.34 10.35
C MET A 281 16.46 18.66 9.79
N HIS A 282 17.70 18.67 9.28
CA HIS A 282 18.30 19.84 8.64
C HIS A 282 17.40 20.40 7.55
N PHE A 283 16.89 19.55 6.65
CA PHE A 283 15.99 20.01 5.60
C PHE A 283 14.71 20.65 6.15
N LEU A 284 14.05 20.01 7.13
CA LEU A 284 12.80 20.52 7.69
C LEU A 284 12.99 21.85 8.45
N THR A 285 14.10 22.01 9.18
CA THR A 285 14.34 23.24 9.95
C THR A 285 14.94 24.36 9.11
N THR A 286 15.90 24.04 8.24
CA THR A 286 16.73 25.03 7.54
C THR A 286 16.13 25.40 6.18
N ASP A 287 15.72 24.41 5.39
CA ASP A 287 15.21 24.66 4.03
C ASP A 287 13.70 24.96 4.05
N VAL A 288 12.92 24.22 4.84
CA VAL A 288 11.46 24.42 4.96
C VAL A 288 11.11 25.50 6.00
N GLY A 289 11.94 25.70 7.03
CA GLY A 289 11.70 26.69 8.08
C GLY A 289 10.74 26.22 9.19
N LEU A 290 10.60 24.91 9.42
CA LEU A 290 9.70 24.37 10.46
C LEU A 290 10.36 24.34 11.83
N GLU A 291 9.59 24.65 12.87
CA GLU A 291 10.05 24.59 14.25
C GLU A 291 10.08 23.15 14.80
N ALA A 292 11.01 22.87 15.72
CA ALA A 292 11.12 21.57 16.38
C ALA A 292 9.82 21.08 17.05
N PRO A 293 9.04 21.89 17.79
CA PRO A 293 7.75 21.46 18.34
C PRO A 293 6.76 20.96 17.27
N TYR A 294 6.70 21.64 16.13
CA TYR A 294 5.83 21.24 15.01
C TYR A 294 6.22 19.87 14.45
N ILE A 295 7.52 19.65 14.27
CA ILE A 295 8.09 18.39 13.75
C ILE A 295 7.88 17.26 14.76
N ALA A 296 8.10 17.52 16.06
CA ALA A 296 7.94 16.55 17.13
C ALA A 296 6.51 15.99 17.21
N GLN A 297 5.50 16.83 16.95
CA GLN A 297 4.11 16.41 16.88
C GLN A 297 3.77 15.55 15.66
N ARG A 298 4.65 15.55 14.64
CA ARG A 298 4.45 14.93 13.32
C ARG A 298 5.69 14.10 12.89
N PRO A 299 6.15 13.16 13.72
CA PRO A 299 7.41 12.44 13.51
C PRO A 299 7.42 11.55 12.25
N VAL A 300 6.24 11.33 11.65
CA VAL A 300 6.10 10.63 10.35
C VAL A 300 6.86 11.36 9.23
N LEU A 301 7.15 12.66 9.36
CA LEU A 301 7.99 13.38 8.41
C LEU A 301 9.37 12.72 8.23
N PHE A 302 9.97 12.17 9.29
CA PHE A 302 11.22 11.40 9.21
C PHE A 302 11.09 10.10 8.42
N MET A 303 9.88 9.55 8.31
CA MET A 303 9.63 8.28 7.65
C MET A 303 9.52 8.43 6.12
N TYR A 304 9.25 9.64 5.61
CA TYR A 304 9.20 9.89 4.17
C TYR A 304 10.60 9.86 3.54
N SER A 305 10.64 9.72 2.21
CA SER A 305 11.89 9.90 1.47
C SER A 305 12.17 11.40 1.33
N LEU A 306 13.37 11.79 1.71
CA LEU A 306 13.83 13.16 1.54
C LEU A 306 13.90 13.50 0.04
N GLU A 307 14.55 12.64 -0.74
CA GLU A 307 14.86 12.80 -2.16
C GLU A 307 13.62 12.73 -3.05
N TRP A 308 12.70 11.81 -2.77
CA TRP A 308 11.62 11.46 -3.70
C TRP A 308 10.26 12.03 -3.32
N ARG A 309 10.12 12.52 -2.08
CA ARG A 309 8.84 13.05 -1.60
C ARG A 309 8.97 14.44 -0.98
N LEU A 310 9.84 14.63 0.01
CA LEU A 310 9.90 15.91 0.72
C LEU A 310 10.47 17.02 -0.17
N LEU A 311 11.64 16.80 -0.78
CA LEU A 311 12.29 17.77 -1.66
C LEU A 311 11.46 18.14 -2.89
N PRO A 312 10.93 17.18 -3.70
CA PRO A 312 10.15 17.52 -4.88
C PRO A 312 8.88 18.32 -4.55
N ARG A 313 8.22 17.99 -3.43
CA ARG A 313 7.01 18.68 -3.00
C ARG A 313 7.31 20.07 -2.45
N HIS A 314 8.38 20.22 -1.67
CA HIS A 314 8.81 21.54 -1.21
C HIS A 314 9.21 22.45 -2.36
N TRP A 315 9.99 21.92 -3.32
CA TRP A 315 10.33 22.65 -4.55
C TRP A 315 9.09 23.14 -5.29
N LEU A 316 8.12 22.25 -5.52
CA LEU A 316 6.88 22.61 -6.21
C LEU A 316 6.12 23.72 -5.48
N LEU A 317 6.00 23.61 -4.15
CA LEU A 317 5.31 24.61 -3.33
C LEU A 317 6.02 25.97 -3.39
N ASN A 318 7.35 26.01 -3.44
CA ASN A 318 8.10 27.25 -3.60
C ASN A 318 7.86 27.88 -4.98
N VAL A 319 7.90 27.08 -6.05
CA VAL A 319 7.60 27.57 -7.42
C VAL A 319 6.20 28.18 -7.49
N LEU A 320 5.19 27.51 -6.91
CA LEU A 320 3.83 28.03 -6.90
C LEU A 320 3.68 29.29 -6.06
N ARG A 321 4.44 29.42 -4.95
CA ARG A 321 4.46 30.62 -4.11
C ARG A 321 5.13 31.80 -4.80
N GLU A 322 6.25 31.57 -5.48
CA GLU A 322 6.96 32.59 -6.28
C GLU A 322 6.11 33.13 -7.43
N LYS A 323 5.17 32.31 -7.94
CA LYS A 323 4.21 32.71 -8.98
C LYS A 323 2.90 33.26 -8.43
N GLU A 324 2.79 33.46 -7.11
CA GLU A 324 1.59 33.95 -6.43
C GLU A 324 0.34 33.09 -6.73
N LEU A 325 0.53 31.80 -7.00
CA LEU A 325 -0.54 30.83 -7.30
C LEU A 325 -1.07 30.14 -6.03
N LEU A 326 -0.45 30.40 -4.88
CA LEU A 326 -0.84 29.92 -3.56
C LEU A 326 -1.15 31.11 -2.64
N ASN A 327 -2.42 31.47 -2.55
CA ASN A 327 -2.89 32.60 -1.73
C ASN A 327 -3.23 32.21 -0.28
N VAL A 328 -3.01 30.95 0.11
CA VAL A 328 -3.31 30.42 1.44
C VAL A 328 -2.08 29.74 2.01
N GLU A 329 -1.82 29.95 3.29
CA GLU A 329 -0.78 29.23 4.02
C GLU A 329 -1.18 27.75 4.15
N ILE A 330 -0.48 26.89 3.42
CA ILE A 330 -0.77 25.44 3.41
C ILE A 330 0.14 24.73 4.40
N ASP A 331 -0.47 23.96 5.30
CA ASP A 331 0.25 23.10 6.24
C ASP A 331 1.20 22.12 5.50
N TYR A 332 2.49 22.18 5.84
CA TYR A 332 3.53 21.40 5.17
C TYR A 332 3.39 19.89 5.39
N TYR A 333 2.88 19.48 6.56
CA TYR A 333 2.61 18.08 6.83
C TYR A 333 1.47 17.54 5.99
N TYR A 334 0.41 18.33 5.79
CA TYR A 334 -0.68 17.96 4.88
C TYR A 334 -0.15 17.68 3.48
N THR A 335 0.63 18.60 2.90
CA THR A 335 1.21 18.41 1.56
C THR A 335 2.18 17.25 1.49
N SER A 336 2.94 16.98 2.56
CA SER A 336 3.86 15.85 2.63
C SER A 336 3.17 14.49 2.83
N SER A 337 2.01 14.46 3.48
CA SER A 337 1.33 13.22 3.89
C SER A 337 0.34 12.67 2.86
N VAL A 338 -0.22 13.53 2.00
CA VAL A 338 -1.18 13.09 0.98
C VAL A 338 -0.55 12.12 -0.02
N ALA A 339 -1.36 11.16 -0.48
CA ALA A 339 -0.98 10.21 -1.52
C ALA A 339 -0.59 10.94 -2.81
N GLU A 340 0.31 10.36 -3.59
CA GLU A 340 0.88 10.99 -4.79
C GLU A 340 -0.19 11.45 -5.77
N LYS A 341 -1.18 10.59 -6.04
CA LYS A 341 -2.32 10.92 -6.88
C LYS A 341 -3.05 12.19 -6.43
N ILE A 342 -3.35 12.29 -5.13
CA ILE A 342 -4.06 13.43 -4.55
C ILE A 342 -3.20 14.69 -4.62
N PHE A 343 -1.89 14.56 -4.37
CA PHE A 343 -0.96 15.67 -4.45
C PHE A 343 -0.89 16.24 -5.88
N VAL A 344 -0.72 15.37 -6.88
CA VAL A 344 -0.66 15.77 -8.30
C VAL A 344 -1.97 16.41 -8.75
N GLU A 345 -3.12 15.82 -8.41
CA GLU A 345 -4.44 16.37 -8.74
C GLU A 345 -4.67 17.78 -8.15
N ARG A 346 -4.09 18.08 -6.97
CA ARG A 346 -4.31 19.35 -6.27
C ARG A 346 -3.26 20.41 -6.53
N PHE A 347 -2.00 20.02 -6.73
CA PHE A 347 -0.87 20.95 -6.75
C PHE A 347 -0.08 20.93 -8.06
N VAL A 348 -0.33 19.97 -8.97
CA VAL A 348 0.38 19.89 -10.25
C VAL A 348 -0.59 20.15 -11.41
N HIS A 349 -1.66 19.37 -11.51
CA HIS A 349 -2.61 19.47 -12.62
C HIS A 349 -3.30 20.84 -12.78
N PRO A 350 -3.71 21.55 -11.70
CA PRO A 350 -4.35 22.85 -11.86
C PRO A 350 -3.43 23.92 -12.45
N TYR A 351 -2.12 23.73 -12.36
CA TYR A 351 -1.11 24.72 -12.71
C TYR A 351 -0.26 24.34 -13.93
N LYS A 352 -0.51 23.16 -14.53
CA LYS A 352 0.27 22.65 -15.67
C LYS A 352 0.19 23.56 -16.91
N ASP A 353 -0.95 24.22 -17.09
CA ASP A 353 -1.20 25.11 -18.24
C ASP A 353 -0.69 26.54 -17.96
N TYR A 354 -0.50 26.90 -16.68
CA TYR A 354 0.02 28.19 -16.25
C TYR A 354 1.56 28.22 -16.18
N ILE A 355 2.18 27.08 -15.87
CA ILE A 355 3.64 26.93 -15.81
C ILE A 355 4.04 25.79 -16.77
N PRO A 356 4.49 26.12 -17.99
CA PRO A 356 4.94 25.12 -18.96
C PRO A 356 6.05 24.23 -18.39
N GLY A 357 5.90 22.91 -18.53
CA GLY A 357 6.88 21.92 -18.06
C GLY A 357 6.79 21.57 -16.57
N LEU A 358 5.94 22.22 -15.78
CA LEU A 358 5.83 21.98 -14.32
C LEU A 358 5.59 20.51 -13.95
N ALA A 359 4.68 19.85 -14.68
CA ALA A 359 4.32 18.46 -14.42
C ALA A 359 5.49 17.51 -14.72
N ASP A 360 6.20 17.75 -15.82
CA ASP A 360 7.36 16.96 -16.22
C ASP A 360 8.53 17.18 -15.26
N ASP A 361 8.79 18.43 -14.86
CA ASP A 361 9.83 18.80 -13.90
C ASP A 361 9.61 18.16 -12.52
N TYR A 362 8.36 18.17 -12.05
CA TYR A 362 7.98 17.50 -10.81
C TYR A 362 8.15 15.98 -10.93
N ALA A 363 7.65 15.37 -12.00
CA ALA A 363 7.78 13.92 -12.24
C ALA A 363 9.25 13.48 -12.36
N SER A 364 10.09 14.31 -12.98
CA SER A 364 11.53 14.08 -13.13
C SER A 364 12.23 14.05 -11.77
N ARG A 365 11.91 15.00 -10.88
CA ARG A 365 12.41 15.08 -9.50
C ARG A 365 11.94 13.92 -8.63
N CYS A 366 10.73 13.41 -8.84
CA CYS A 366 10.24 12.21 -8.15
C CYS A 366 10.88 10.91 -8.64
N SER A 367 11.53 10.90 -9.81
CA SER A 367 12.06 9.69 -10.46
C SER A 367 13.58 9.65 -10.62
N GLY A 368 14.30 10.70 -10.21
CA GLY A 368 15.77 10.73 -10.21
C GLY A 368 16.41 11.07 -11.54
N LYS A 369 15.61 11.53 -12.50
CA LYS A 369 16.12 12.11 -13.75
C LYS A 369 16.30 13.61 -13.50
N ALA A 370 17.51 14.13 -13.50
CA ALA A 370 17.69 15.57 -13.52
C ALA A 370 17.35 16.10 -14.92
N PRO A 371 16.56 17.17 -15.07
CA PRO A 371 16.52 17.89 -16.32
C PRO A 371 17.85 18.65 -16.49
N ASN A 372 18.61 18.30 -17.54
CA ASN A 372 19.69 19.13 -18.06
C ASN A 372 19.08 20.42 -18.62
N ARG A 373 18.75 21.38 -17.77
CA ARG A 373 18.58 22.82 -18.04
C ARG A 373 18.01 23.48 -16.78
N MET A 374 18.90 23.97 -15.92
CA MET A 374 18.78 25.28 -15.25
C MET A 374 20.13 25.58 -14.60
N GLY A 375 20.69 26.74 -14.96
CA GLY A 375 21.95 27.23 -14.41
C GLY A 375 21.87 27.36 -12.89
N LYS A 376 23.03 27.23 -12.24
CA LYS A 376 23.23 27.48 -10.81
C LYS A 376 22.51 28.78 -10.40
N MET A 377 21.38 28.66 -9.69
CA MET A 377 20.84 29.79 -8.94
C MET A 377 21.66 29.93 -7.65
N ASN A 378 22.45 31.01 -7.60
CA ASN A 378 23.21 31.42 -6.42
C ASN A 378 22.24 31.99 -5.36
N PHE A 379 22.08 31.29 -4.25
CA PHE A 379 21.29 31.73 -3.09
C PHE A 379 21.91 32.90 -2.30
N SER A 380 23.09 33.41 -2.69
CA SER A 380 23.77 34.52 -2.03
C SER A 380 23.28 35.92 -2.44
N GLY A 381 22.53 36.05 -3.54
CA GLY A 381 22.05 37.36 -4.02
C GLY A 381 20.77 37.88 -3.35
N LEU A 382 19.96 37.00 -2.76
CA LEU A 382 18.62 37.33 -2.28
C LEU A 382 18.62 38.01 -0.89
N VAL A 383 19.69 37.81 -0.10
CA VAL A 383 19.84 38.44 1.22
C VAL A 383 20.29 39.90 1.09
N VAL A 384 21.01 40.27 0.02
CA VAL A 384 21.52 41.63 -0.18
C VAL A 384 20.43 42.55 -0.73
N GLN A 385 19.62 42.08 -1.70
CA GLN A 385 18.53 42.91 -2.26
C GLN A 385 17.39 43.16 -1.26
N THR A 386 17.12 42.24 -0.34
CA THR A 386 16.10 42.43 0.70
C THR A 386 16.60 43.38 1.80
N ALA A 387 17.90 43.37 2.10
CA ALA A 387 18.52 44.29 3.06
C ALA A 387 18.69 45.71 2.52
N GLU A 388 18.84 45.90 1.21
CA GLU A 388 18.86 47.24 0.57
C GLU A 388 17.46 47.83 0.41
N LYS A 389 16.43 46.99 0.18
CA LYS A 389 15.04 47.45 0.11
C LYS A 389 14.46 47.88 1.46
N ILE A 390 14.90 47.24 2.56
CA ILE A 390 14.52 47.66 3.93
C ILE A 390 15.29 48.92 4.37
N ARG A 391 16.51 49.14 3.85
CA ARG A 391 17.30 50.37 4.10
C ARG A 391 16.81 51.58 3.31
N GLY A 392 16.06 51.36 2.22
CA GLY A 392 15.41 52.43 1.43
C GLY A 392 14.02 52.85 1.92
N ILE A 393 13.42 52.13 2.87
CA ILE A 393 12.05 52.41 3.38
C ILE A 393 12.06 53.19 4.71
N VAL A 394 13.20 53.29 5.40
CA VAL A 394 13.34 54.07 6.63
C VAL A 394 14.43 55.13 6.44
N GLY A 395 14.04 56.27 5.89
CA GLY A 395 14.98 57.36 5.61
C GLY A 395 14.31 58.69 5.32
N THR A 396 13.55 59.26 6.26
CA THR A 396 13.34 60.71 6.40
C THR A 396 12.71 61.03 7.76
N ALA A 397 13.51 61.55 8.70
CA ALA A 397 13.18 62.67 9.61
C ALA A 397 14.16 62.68 10.80
N ALA A 398 14.72 63.87 11.03
CA ALA A 398 15.79 64.19 11.95
C ALA A 398 15.35 64.21 13.43
N GLY A 399 16.31 64.01 14.34
CA GLY A 399 16.18 64.36 15.76
C GLY A 399 16.95 63.46 16.73
N SER A 400 18.23 63.76 16.97
CA SER A 400 19.00 63.33 18.16
C SER A 400 18.46 64.04 19.43
N PRO A 401 18.81 63.71 20.70
CA PRO A 401 19.83 62.75 21.15
C PRO A 401 19.49 61.88 22.40
N CYS A 402 20.47 61.04 22.75
CA CYS A 402 20.90 60.64 24.11
C CYS A 402 20.59 59.24 24.66
N ASN A 403 21.71 58.51 24.84
CA ASN A 403 22.09 57.62 25.94
C ASN A 403 21.47 56.21 26.03
N LEU A 404 22.27 55.17 25.75
CA LEU A 404 23.16 54.57 26.77
C LEU A 404 24.07 53.46 26.19
N ALA A 405 25.37 53.65 26.43
CA ALA A 405 26.44 52.69 26.69
C ALA A 405 26.53 51.35 25.90
N LEU A 406 27.55 51.29 25.03
CA LEU A 406 28.13 50.06 24.47
C LEU A 406 29.63 49.99 24.80
N LEU A 407 30.11 48.73 24.86
CA LEU A 407 31.48 48.18 24.77
C LEU A 407 32.13 47.68 26.08
N PRO A 408 33.12 46.75 26.02
CA PRO A 408 33.55 45.80 24.97
C PRO A 408 33.82 44.37 25.53
N ILE A 409 34.15 43.30 24.77
CA ILE A 409 35.55 42.89 24.40
C ILE A 409 35.51 41.60 23.53
N TYR A 410 36.07 41.72 22.30
CA TYR A 410 37.00 40.85 21.51
C TYR A 410 36.76 39.33 21.35
N ARG A 411 37.22 38.62 20.30
CA ARG A 411 37.70 38.82 18.89
C ARG A 411 38.16 37.41 18.44
N ARG A 412 37.94 37.02 17.17
CA ARG A 412 39.01 36.76 16.17
C ARG A 412 38.44 36.13 14.88
N ARG A 413 38.66 36.82 13.75
CA ARG A 413 38.62 36.29 12.37
C ARG A 413 39.97 35.64 12.03
N PRO A 414 40.04 34.63 11.16
CA PRO A 414 41.29 34.19 10.55
C PRO A 414 41.70 35.11 9.38
N SER A 415 43.02 35.18 9.14
CA SER A 415 43.69 36.14 8.27
C SER A 415 43.67 35.74 6.78
N ALA A 416 43.80 36.76 5.92
CA ALA A 416 43.85 36.68 4.46
C ALA A 416 45.00 35.83 3.89
N ALA A 417 45.92 35.33 4.72
CA ALA A 417 46.99 34.41 4.29
C ALA A 417 46.49 32.98 4.03
N ALA A 418 45.40 32.54 4.68
CA ALA A 418 44.83 31.20 4.50
C ALA A 418 44.06 31.04 3.18
N ALA A 419 43.49 32.12 2.65
CA ALA A 419 42.79 32.13 1.37
C ALA A 419 43.77 32.01 0.18
N THR A 420 44.94 32.64 0.28
CA THR A 420 45.98 32.60 -0.76
C THR A 420 46.70 31.25 -0.79
N ALA A 421 46.85 30.58 0.36
CA ALA A 421 47.39 29.23 0.44
C ALA A 421 46.46 28.17 -0.18
N MET A 422 45.13 28.30 0.00
CA MET A 422 44.15 27.39 -0.63
C MET A 422 44.00 27.62 -2.15
N LEU A 423 44.23 28.84 -2.64
CA LEU A 423 44.28 29.14 -4.08
C LEU A 423 45.55 28.60 -4.76
N ARG A 424 46.70 28.62 -4.07
CA ARG A 424 47.93 27.97 -4.56
C ARG A 424 47.82 26.43 -4.56
N LEU A 425 47.20 25.84 -3.54
CA LEU A 425 46.94 24.39 -3.53
C LEU A 425 45.98 23.97 -4.65
N ARG A 426 44.93 24.76 -4.90
CA ARG A 426 43.97 24.51 -5.99
C ARG A 426 44.61 24.64 -7.38
N ASN A 427 45.52 25.59 -7.58
CA ASN A 427 46.19 25.81 -8.86
C ASN A 427 47.39 24.87 -9.11
N HIS A 428 47.95 24.23 -8.08
CA HIS A 428 48.94 23.14 -8.24
C HIS A 428 48.30 21.74 -8.34
N LEU A 429 47.11 21.52 -7.78
CA LEU A 429 46.42 20.23 -7.86
C LEU A 429 45.53 20.08 -9.10
N LEU A 430 45.06 21.17 -9.72
CA LEU A 430 44.25 21.08 -10.95
C LEU A 430 45.00 20.53 -12.18
N PRO A 431 46.28 20.87 -12.42
CA PRO A 431 47.07 20.29 -13.51
C PRO A 431 47.45 18.81 -13.24
N LEU A 432 47.63 18.43 -11.97
CA LEU A 432 47.91 17.04 -11.58
C LEU A 432 46.67 16.14 -11.69
N VAL A 433 45.46 16.68 -11.52
CA VAL A 433 44.20 15.96 -11.74
C VAL A 433 43.82 15.90 -13.24
N HIS A 434 44.25 16.87 -14.05
CA HIS A 434 44.11 16.80 -15.51
C HIS A 434 45.13 15.87 -16.18
N ALA A 435 46.33 15.69 -15.61
CA ALA A 435 47.29 14.70 -16.09
C ALA A 435 46.91 13.25 -15.69
N ALA A 436 46.05 13.06 -14.68
CA ALA A 436 45.55 11.75 -14.24
C ALA A 436 44.29 11.26 -15.00
N SER A 437 43.81 12.02 -16.00
CA SER A 437 42.59 11.69 -16.76
C SER A 437 42.85 11.11 -18.17
N GLN A 438 44.10 10.75 -18.50
CA GLN A 438 44.43 10.02 -19.74
C GLN A 438 45.35 8.81 -19.52
N LEU A 439 45.11 8.06 -18.44
CA LEU A 439 45.65 6.72 -18.26
C LEU A 439 44.50 5.72 -18.11
N THR A 440 44.10 5.16 -19.25
CA THR A 440 43.53 3.81 -19.34
C THR A 440 44.49 2.83 -18.71
N SER A 441 44.14 2.25 -17.56
CA SER A 441 44.79 1.05 -17.01
C SER A 441 43.89 0.41 -15.92
N PRO A 442 44.20 -0.79 -15.41
CA PRO A 442 43.47 -2.00 -15.80
C PRO A 442 42.98 -2.82 -14.59
N PHE A 443 41.85 -3.53 -14.70
CA PHE A 443 41.68 -4.80 -14.01
C PHE A 443 40.96 -5.78 -14.94
N HIS A 444 41.78 -6.60 -15.61
CA HIS A 444 41.42 -7.90 -16.17
C HIS A 444 40.50 -8.64 -15.18
N HIS A 445 39.28 -9.07 -15.53
CA HIS A 445 38.97 -10.17 -16.44
C HIS A 445 39.95 -11.35 -16.35
N GLY A 446 39.69 -12.24 -15.38
CA GLY A 446 40.03 -13.65 -15.52
C GLY A 446 39.20 -14.22 -16.66
N GLY A 447 39.86 -14.47 -17.78
CA GLY A 447 39.24 -14.89 -19.03
C GLY A 447 38.67 -16.30 -18.97
N TRP A 448 37.50 -16.47 -19.58
CA TRP A 448 37.19 -17.69 -20.31
C TRP A 448 37.28 -17.34 -21.79
N ARG A 449 38.26 -17.93 -22.46
CA ARG A 449 38.47 -17.85 -23.90
C ARG A 449 37.22 -18.34 -24.61
N LEU A 450 36.75 -17.57 -25.58
CA LEU A 450 35.91 -18.08 -26.66
C LEU A 450 36.76 -19.07 -27.47
N LEU A 451 36.35 -20.34 -27.46
CA LEU A 451 36.51 -21.20 -28.63
C LEU A 451 35.29 -20.94 -29.52
N LEU A 452 35.59 -20.63 -30.78
CA LEU A 452 34.63 -20.50 -31.87
C LEU A 452 33.68 -21.70 -31.91
N SER A 453 32.39 -21.45 -31.73
CA SER A 453 31.34 -22.34 -32.22
C SER A 453 30.10 -21.51 -32.51
N THR A 454 29.71 -21.50 -33.78
CA THR A 454 28.50 -20.91 -34.32
C THR A 454 27.28 -21.66 -33.80
N SER A 455 26.58 -21.11 -32.81
CA SER A 455 25.18 -21.41 -32.55
C SER A 455 24.52 -20.29 -31.73
N PRO A 456 23.35 -19.77 -32.11
CA PRO A 456 22.76 -18.61 -31.42
C PRO A 456 22.22 -19.04 -30.06
N ALA A 457 22.74 -18.45 -28.98
CA ALA A 457 22.11 -18.51 -27.67
C ALA A 457 20.86 -17.60 -27.65
N PRO A 458 19.74 -18.00 -27.00
CA PRO A 458 18.54 -17.18 -26.95
C PRO A 458 18.78 -15.92 -26.11
N THR A 459 18.39 -14.77 -26.64
CA THR A 459 18.39 -13.47 -25.95
C THR A 459 17.58 -13.54 -24.65
N PRO A 460 17.98 -12.83 -23.57
CA PRO A 460 17.20 -12.79 -22.33
C PRO A 460 15.79 -12.22 -22.60
N PHE A 461 14.75 -12.93 -22.14
CA PHE A 461 13.37 -12.49 -22.29
C PHE A 461 13.09 -11.21 -21.50
N SER A 462 12.75 -10.13 -22.20
CA SER A 462 12.30 -8.86 -21.63
C SER A 462 10.79 -8.77 -21.75
N LEU A 463 10.09 -8.72 -20.60
CA LEU A 463 8.62 -8.59 -20.61
C LEU A 463 8.19 -7.27 -21.29
N GLU A 464 8.97 -6.20 -21.17
CA GLU A 464 8.69 -4.94 -21.87
C GLU A 464 8.68 -5.15 -23.39
N ASP A 465 9.71 -5.81 -23.92
CA ASP A 465 9.83 -6.05 -25.37
C ASP A 465 8.76 -7.03 -25.86
N TYR A 466 8.44 -8.05 -25.05
CA TYR A 466 7.33 -8.96 -25.34
C TYR A 466 5.98 -8.23 -25.37
N LEU A 467 5.70 -7.34 -24.41
CA LEU A 467 4.46 -6.56 -24.38
C LEU A 467 4.34 -5.61 -25.57
N VAL A 468 5.44 -5.06 -26.07
CA VAL A 468 5.45 -4.25 -27.30
C VAL A 468 5.21 -5.15 -28.51
N ALA A 469 5.95 -6.24 -28.66
CA ALA A 469 5.93 -7.08 -29.86
C ALA A 469 4.64 -7.91 -29.99
N ALA A 470 4.26 -8.65 -28.94
CA ALA A 470 3.13 -9.57 -28.97
C ALA A 470 1.80 -8.86 -28.68
N CYS A 471 1.77 -7.98 -27.68
CA CYS A 471 0.53 -7.32 -27.25
C CYS A 471 0.28 -5.96 -27.92
N GLY A 472 1.26 -5.39 -28.64
CA GLY A 472 1.12 -4.11 -29.36
C GLY A 472 1.06 -2.89 -28.44
N LEU A 473 1.55 -2.98 -27.19
CA LEU A 473 1.56 -1.83 -26.27
C LEU A 473 2.58 -0.78 -26.74
N ALA A 474 2.26 0.50 -26.55
CA ALA A 474 3.26 1.55 -26.71
C ALA A 474 4.42 1.36 -25.69
N PRO A 475 5.68 1.68 -26.03
CA PRO A 475 6.83 1.42 -25.15
C PRO A 475 6.67 1.99 -23.73
N ALA A 476 6.05 3.17 -23.57
CA ALA A 476 5.78 3.75 -22.26
C ALA A 476 4.72 2.97 -21.45
N GLN A 477 3.68 2.44 -22.12
CA GLN A 477 2.67 1.60 -21.50
C GLN A 477 3.25 0.24 -21.11
N ALA A 478 4.06 -0.38 -21.98
CA ALA A 478 4.75 -1.63 -21.72
C ALA A 478 5.69 -1.52 -20.49
N ARG A 479 6.43 -0.41 -20.34
CA ARG A 479 7.23 -0.13 -19.14
C ARG A 479 6.39 -0.05 -17.87
N SER A 480 5.28 0.69 -17.93
CA SER A 480 4.39 0.88 -16.79
C SER A 480 3.77 -0.45 -16.37
N ALA A 481 3.27 -1.22 -17.34
CA ALA A 481 2.73 -2.56 -17.18
C ALA A 481 3.79 -3.51 -16.58
N SER A 482 4.99 -3.57 -17.13
CA SER A 482 6.08 -4.42 -16.62
C SER A 482 6.44 -4.09 -15.17
N LYS A 483 6.60 -2.80 -14.83
CA LYS A 483 6.83 -2.35 -13.44
C LYS A 483 5.67 -2.71 -12.51
N LYS A 484 4.44 -2.56 -12.99
CA LYS A 484 3.23 -2.95 -12.24
C LYS A 484 3.22 -4.45 -11.97
N ALA A 485 3.50 -5.27 -12.98
CA ALA A 485 3.61 -6.72 -12.86
C ALA A 485 4.67 -7.11 -11.82
N LEU A 486 5.85 -6.47 -11.87
CA LEU A 486 6.93 -6.69 -10.91
C LEU A 486 6.51 -6.30 -9.48
N SER A 487 5.81 -5.18 -9.31
CA SER A 487 5.31 -4.73 -8.01
C SER A 487 4.19 -5.64 -7.45
N GLU A 488 3.26 -6.09 -8.29
CA GLU A 488 2.18 -7.00 -7.90
C GLU A 488 2.70 -8.42 -7.63
N ALA A 489 3.69 -8.90 -8.40
CA ALA A 489 4.37 -10.16 -8.15
C ALA A 489 5.14 -10.14 -6.81
N SER A 490 5.80 -9.02 -6.48
CA SER A 490 6.52 -8.84 -5.21
C SER A 490 5.59 -8.88 -3.98
N THR A 491 4.35 -8.42 -4.13
CA THR A 491 3.33 -8.41 -3.07
C THR A 491 2.55 -9.72 -2.98
N ALA A 492 2.43 -10.47 -4.08
CA ALA A 492 1.75 -11.77 -4.11
C ALA A 492 2.63 -12.91 -3.55
N SER A 493 3.91 -13.00 -3.94
CA SER A 493 4.84 -14.02 -3.43
C SER A 493 6.29 -13.77 -3.85
N LYS A 494 7.25 -14.00 -2.94
CA LYS A 494 8.70 -14.06 -3.28
C LYS A 494 9.00 -15.10 -4.37
N LYS A 495 8.18 -16.15 -4.51
CA LYS A 495 8.31 -17.20 -5.53
C LYS A 495 7.92 -16.67 -6.92
N ALA A 496 6.78 -15.99 -7.04
CA ALA A 496 6.33 -15.36 -8.28
C ALA A 496 7.31 -14.26 -8.74
N PHE A 497 7.88 -13.49 -7.80
CA PHE A 497 8.91 -12.50 -8.09
C PHE A 497 10.24 -13.13 -8.57
N LYS A 498 10.64 -14.28 -8.02
CA LYS A 498 11.86 -14.98 -8.45
C LYS A 498 11.67 -15.66 -9.81
N GLU A 499 10.51 -16.29 -10.03
CA GLU A 499 10.10 -16.88 -11.32
C GLU A 499 9.99 -15.83 -12.44
N PHE A 500 9.61 -14.59 -12.10
CA PHE A 500 9.55 -13.46 -13.04
C PHE A 500 10.92 -12.88 -13.40
N SER A 501 11.87 -12.85 -12.46
CA SER A 501 13.19 -12.24 -12.65
C SER A 501 14.26 -13.18 -13.22
N THR A 502 14.05 -14.51 -13.19
CA THR A 502 14.96 -15.49 -13.78
C THR A 502 14.37 -16.04 -15.07
N SER A 503 14.69 -15.44 -16.20
CA SER A 503 14.11 -15.77 -17.50
C SER A 503 14.42 -17.20 -17.95
N GLY A 504 13.35 -17.95 -18.12
CA GLY A 504 13.15 -19.11 -18.95
C GLY A 504 11.72 -19.51 -18.66
N LEU A 505 10.79 -19.24 -19.59
CA LEU A 505 9.37 -19.58 -19.41
C LEU A 505 9.32 -20.99 -18.85
N ASN A 506 8.84 -21.13 -17.60
CA ASN A 506 8.51 -22.43 -17.08
C ASN A 506 7.54 -23.02 -18.12
N PRO A 507 7.76 -24.22 -18.69
CA PRO A 507 6.97 -24.77 -19.79
C PRO A 507 5.46 -24.95 -19.45
N ARG A 508 5.05 -24.55 -18.25
CA ARG A 508 3.67 -24.48 -17.75
C ARG A 508 2.97 -23.13 -17.95
N PHE A 509 3.68 -22.08 -18.35
CA PHE A 509 3.13 -20.75 -18.58
C PHE A 509 3.44 -20.32 -20.00
N ASP A 510 2.39 -20.24 -20.82
CA ASP A 510 2.46 -19.88 -22.23
C ASP A 510 1.64 -18.59 -22.45
N PRO A 511 2.32 -17.42 -22.47
CA PRO A 511 1.69 -16.14 -22.72
C PRO A 511 0.98 -16.07 -24.07
N ASP A 512 1.49 -16.75 -25.10
CA ASP A 512 0.89 -16.78 -26.44
C ASP A 512 -0.41 -17.60 -26.43
N ALA A 513 -0.45 -18.71 -25.70
CA ALA A 513 -1.69 -19.46 -25.47
C ALA A 513 -2.76 -18.60 -24.76
N VAL A 514 -2.38 -17.76 -23.78
CA VAL A 514 -3.33 -16.85 -23.13
C VAL A 514 -3.85 -15.78 -24.09
N LEU A 515 -2.99 -15.22 -24.94
CA LEU A 515 -3.39 -14.26 -25.98
C LEU A 515 -4.32 -14.90 -27.02
N ALA A 516 -4.02 -16.14 -27.42
CA ALA A 516 -4.86 -16.93 -28.32
C ALA A 516 -6.24 -17.20 -27.70
N LEU A 517 -6.31 -17.54 -26.40
CA LEU A 517 -7.57 -17.70 -25.69
C LEU A 517 -8.40 -16.40 -25.66
N LEU A 518 -7.78 -15.27 -25.35
CA LEU A 518 -8.48 -13.97 -25.33
C LEU A 518 -9.01 -13.60 -26.72
N SER A 519 -8.21 -13.86 -27.76
CA SER A 519 -8.62 -13.65 -29.15
C SER A 519 -9.74 -14.62 -29.56
N GLY A 520 -9.68 -15.88 -29.12
CA GLY A 520 -10.70 -16.90 -29.39
C GLY A 520 -12.05 -16.62 -28.72
N VAL A 521 -12.07 -15.81 -27.66
CA VAL A 521 -13.30 -15.27 -27.05
C VAL A 521 -13.88 -14.10 -27.87
N GLY A 522 -13.15 -13.60 -28.87
CA GLY A 522 -13.58 -12.54 -29.79
C GLY A 522 -13.08 -11.14 -29.41
N LEU A 523 -12.15 -11.00 -28.46
CA LEU A 523 -11.61 -9.69 -28.06
C LEU A 523 -10.71 -9.13 -29.17
N SER A 524 -10.84 -7.83 -29.45
CA SER A 524 -9.96 -7.16 -30.41
C SER A 524 -8.53 -7.06 -29.88
N ARG A 525 -7.56 -6.91 -30.79
CA ARG A 525 -6.16 -6.69 -30.40
C ARG A 525 -5.98 -5.48 -29.49
N ALA A 526 -6.78 -4.43 -29.71
CA ALA A 526 -6.77 -3.23 -28.86
C ALA A 526 -7.33 -3.52 -27.47
N ASP A 527 -8.46 -4.24 -27.36
CA ASP A 527 -9.02 -4.65 -26.06
C ASP A 527 -8.03 -5.50 -25.26
N ILE A 528 -7.37 -6.45 -25.93
CA ILE A 528 -6.36 -7.31 -25.30
C ILE A 528 -5.18 -6.47 -24.80
N ALA A 529 -4.70 -5.51 -25.60
CA ALA A 529 -3.63 -4.61 -25.19
C ALA A 529 -4.01 -3.80 -23.94
N ASP A 530 -5.22 -3.24 -23.88
CA ASP A 530 -5.72 -2.49 -22.73
C ASP A 530 -5.87 -3.36 -21.48
N ILE A 531 -6.39 -4.59 -21.64
CA ILE A 531 -6.54 -5.55 -20.54
C ILE A 531 -5.16 -5.97 -20.01
N VAL A 532 -4.21 -6.28 -20.88
CA VAL A 532 -2.85 -6.66 -20.51
C VAL A 532 -2.11 -5.49 -19.87
N ALA A 533 -2.30 -4.25 -20.35
CA ALA A 533 -1.78 -3.06 -19.69
C ALA A 533 -2.36 -2.90 -18.28
N ALA A 534 -3.64 -3.24 -18.10
CA ALA A 534 -4.33 -3.16 -16.81
C ALA A 534 -3.96 -4.29 -15.84
N ASP A 535 -3.78 -5.54 -16.28
CA ASP A 535 -3.33 -6.68 -15.47
C ASP A 535 -2.34 -7.57 -16.26
N PRO A 536 -1.05 -7.21 -16.29
CA PRO A 536 -0.05 -7.95 -17.08
C PRO A 536 0.21 -9.37 -16.56
N LEU A 537 -0.15 -9.64 -15.30
CA LEU A 537 -0.06 -10.97 -14.70
C LEU A 537 -1.09 -11.96 -15.28
N LEU A 538 -2.04 -11.49 -16.11
CA LEU A 538 -2.92 -12.35 -16.90
C LEU A 538 -2.16 -13.27 -17.83
N LEU A 539 -1.10 -12.77 -18.47
CA LEU A 539 -0.26 -13.56 -19.38
C LEU A 539 0.49 -14.70 -18.68
N LEU A 540 0.68 -14.60 -17.36
CA LEU A 540 1.36 -15.62 -16.55
C LEU A 540 0.38 -16.62 -15.94
N SER A 541 -0.87 -16.60 -16.37
CA SER A 541 -1.89 -17.52 -15.88
C SER A 541 -1.92 -18.77 -16.72
N ARG A 542 -2.35 -19.89 -16.14
CA ARG A 542 -2.43 -21.13 -16.90
C ARG A 542 -3.66 -21.08 -17.83
N ALA A 543 -3.42 -21.27 -19.12
CA ALA A 543 -4.45 -21.28 -20.17
C ALA A 543 -5.55 -22.31 -19.85
N ASP A 544 -5.18 -23.53 -19.45
CA ASP A 544 -6.08 -24.63 -19.08
C ASP A 544 -7.09 -24.30 -17.97
N ARG A 545 -6.76 -23.36 -17.08
CA ARG A 545 -7.66 -22.90 -16.01
C ARG A 545 -8.46 -21.67 -16.39
N LEU A 546 -7.93 -20.85 -17.29
CA LEU A 546 -8.57 -19.61 -17.74
C LEU A 546 -9.68 -19.87 -18.74
N GLU A 547 -9.43 -20.76 -19.71
CA GLU A 547 -10.35 -21.12 -20.79
C GLU A 547 -11.76 -21.46 -20.29
N PRO A 548 -11.97 -22.45 -19.39
CA PRO A 548 -13.32 -22.77 -18.93
C PRO A 548 -13.99 -21.62 -18.17
N ARG A 549 -13.21 -20.74 -17.54
CA ARG A 549 -13.75 -19.58 -16.81
C ARG A 549 -14.18 -18.48 -17.76
N LEU A 550 -13.42 -18.24 -18.82
CA LEU A 550 -13.76 -17.27 -19.88
C LEU A 550 -14.99 -17.74 -20.66
N LEU A 551 -15.06 -19.01 -21.03
CA LEU A 551 -16.24 -19.59 -21.69
C LEU A 551 -17.47 -19.47 -20.79
N ALA A 552 -17.35 -19.76 -19.49
CA ALA A 552 -18.46 -19.60 -18.55
C ALA A 552 -18.95 -18.16 -18.39
N LEU A 553 -18.16 -17.12 -18.73
CA LEU A 553 -18.68 -15.75 -18.76
C LEU A 553 -19.69 -15.54 -19.90
N ARG A 554 -19.44 -16.17 -21.05
CA ARG A 554 -20.34 -16.08 -22.21
C ARG A 554 -21.51 -17.06 -22.06
N ASP A 555 -21.20 -18.33 -21.86
CA ASP A 555 -22.16 -19.43 -22.00
C ASP A 555 -23.09 -19.52 -20.79
N ARG A 556 -22.59 -19.15 -19.60
CA ARG A 556 -23.33 -19.26 -18.35
C ARG A 556 -23.83 -17.93 -17.81
N VAL A 557 -22.99 -16.89 -17.80
CA VAL A 557 -23.42 -15.53 -17.36
C VAL A 557 -24.16 -14.78 -18.48
N GLY A 558 -23.95 -15.14 -19.75
CA GLY A 558 -24.59 -14.48 -20.89
C GLY A 558 -23.92 -13.16 -21.30
N LEU A 559 -22.65 -12.95 -20.97
CA LEU A 559 -21.97 -11.70 -21.30
C LEU A 559 -21.60 -11.63 -22.79
N SER A 560 -21.92 -10.49 -23.41
CA SER A 560 -21.44 -10.15 -24.75
C SER A 560 -19.94 -9.89 -24.77
N VAL A 561 -19.29 -10.01 -25.93
CA VAL A 561 -17.84 -9.74 -26.08
C VAL A 561 -17.43 -8.35 -25.55
N PRO A 562 -18.16 -7.25 -25.84
CA PRO A 562 -17.84 -5.94 -25.26
C PRO A 562 -18.01 -5.88 -23.73
N GLN A 563 -18.92 -6.67 -23.16
CA GLN A 563 -19.08 -6.78 -21.71
C GLN A 563 -17.93 -7.57 -21.08
N VAL A 564 -17.46 -8.65 -21.73
CA VAL A 564 -16.27 -9.39 -21.31
C VAL A 564 -15.03 -8.50 -21.35
N SER A 565 -14.83 -7.70 -22.41
CA SER A 565 -13.71 -6.74 -22.48
C SER A 565 -13.72 -5.78 -21.27
N ARG A 566 -14.85 -5.08 -21.07
CA ARG A 566 -15.01 -4.12 -19.96
C ARG A 566 -14.89 -4.78 -18.59
N PHE A 567 -15.38 -6.00 -18.43
CA PHE A 567 -15.22 -6.78 -17.21
C PHE A 567 -13.76 -7.03 -16.87
N LEU A 568 -12.99 -7.52 -17.83
CA LEU A 568 -11.59 -7.88 -17.65
C LEU A 568 -10.75 -6.64 -17.33
N LEU A 569 -11.05 -5.50 -17.94
CA LEU A 569 -10.38 -4.22 -17.71
C LEU A 569 -10.59 -3.68 -16.29
N VAL A 570 -11.80 -3.85 -15.72
CA VAL A 570 -12.21 -3.25 -14.43
C VAL A 570 -11.92 -4.17 -13.23
N GLY A 571 -11.08 -5.20 -13.43
CA GLY A 571 -10.61 -6.09 -12.36
C GLY A 571 -11.10 -7.54 -12.45
N GLY A 572 -11.89 -7.87 -13.47
CA GLY A 572 -12.30 -9.23 -13.78
C GLY A 572 -11.12 -10.16 -14.10
N SER A 573 -10.09 -9.65 -14.78
CA SER A 573 -8.83 -10.36 -15.04
C SER A 573 -8.20 -10.91 -13.76
N ARG A 574 -8.03 -10.05 -12.75
CA ARG A 574 -7.50 -10.44 -11.44
C ARG A 574 -8.35 -11.49 -10.73
N ALA A 575 -9.69 -11.38 -10.83
CA ALA A 575 -10.62 -12.33 -10.24
C ALA A 575 -10.52 -13.70 -10.92
N LEU A 576 -10.44 -13.74 -12.26
CA LEU A 576 -10.27 -14.98 -13.04
C LEU A 576 -8.98 -15.71 -12.71
N ARG A 577 -7.91 -15.01 -12.31
CA ARG A 577 -6.65 -15.63 -11.89
C ARG A 577 -6.71 -16.24 -10.50
N ARG A 578 -7.45 -15.60 -9.58
CA ARG A 578 -7.42 -15.90 -8.14
C ARG A 578 -8.58 -16.77 -7.66
N SER A 579 -9.73 -16.71 -8.33
CA SER A 579 -10.98 -17.33 -7.88
C SER A 579 -11.51 -18.30 -8.91
N GLY A 580 -11.97 -19.49 -8.49
CA GLY A 580 -12.55 -20.51 -9.38
C GLY A 580 -14.03 -20.32 -9.67
N ASP A 581 -14.72 -19.47 -8.93
CA ASP A 581 -16.18 -19.32 -8.86
C ASP A 581 -16.69 -17.98 -9.43
N VAL A 582 -15.92 -17.35 -10.34
CA VAL A 582 -16.21 -16.00 -10.84
C VAL A 582 -17.59 -15.91 -11.51
N SER A 583 -18.00 -16.91 -12.30
CA SER A 583 -19.30 -16.92 -12.98
C SER A 583 -20.47 -16.96 -11.98
N LEU A 584 -20.39 -17.82 -10.96
CA LEU A 584 -21.37 -17.90 -9.87
C LEU A 584 -21.47 -16.58 -9.09
N LYS A 585 -20.33 -15.94 -8.83
CA LYS A 585 -20.28 -14.62 -8.19
C LYS A 585 -20.94 -13.55 -9.05
N LEU A 586 -20.70 -13.56 -10.35
CA LEU A 586 -21.30 -12.61 -11.27
C LEU A 586 -22.81 -12.79 -11.36
N GLU A 587 -23.32 -14.02 -11.52
CA GLU A 587 -24.76 -14.30 -11.51
C GLU A 587 -25.43 -13.73 -10.25
N PHE A 588 -24.86 -14.02 -9.07
CA PHE A 588 -25.39 -13.53 -7.81
C PHE A 588 -25.31 -12.01 -7.70
N LEU A 589 -24.19 -11.39 -8.08
CA LEU A 589 -24.04 -9.94 -7.96
C LEU A 589 -24.89 -9.20 -8.99
N VAL A 590 -25.08 -9.74 -10.20
CA VAL A 590 -26.01 -9.20 -11.19
C VAL A 590 -27.44 -9.25 -10.66
N SER A 591 -27.84 -10.32 -9.98
CA SER A 591 -29.16 -10.38 -9.36
C SER A 591 -29.33 -9.37 -8.21
N VAL A 592 -28.26 -9.06 -7.47
CA VAL A 592 -28.27 -8.05 -6.40
C VAL A 592 -28.29 -6.61 -6.94
N TYR A 593 -27.50 -6.31 -7.97
CA TYR A 593 -27.39 -4.95 -8.54
C TYR A 593 -28.41 -4.69 -9.66
N GLY A 594 -29.18 -5.70 -10.04
CA GLY A 594 -30.23 -5.65 -11.07
C GLY A 594 -29.73 -5.71 -12.51
N SER A 595 -28.47 -5.36 -12.77
CA SER A 595 -27.86 -5.49 -14.10
C SER A 595 -26.33 -5.59 -14.03
N PHE A 596 -25.75 -6.14 -15.09
CA PHE A 596 -24.30 -6.19 -15.26
C PHE A 596 -23.65 -4.81 -15.35
N GLU A 597 -24.31 -3.85 -16.00
CA GLU A 597 -23.79 -2.49 -16.15
C GLU A 597 -23.68 -1.76 -14.80
N GLN A 598 -24.68 -1.94 -13.91
CA GLN A 598 -24.62 -1.38 -12.56
C GLN A 598 -23.50 -2.04 -11.74
N LEU A 599 -23.30 -3.36 -11.88
CA LEU A 599 -22.20 -4.07 -11.25
C LEU A 599 -20.83 -3.54 -11.72
N LEU A 600 -20.65 -3.28 -13.02
CA LEU A 600 -19.41 -2.70 -13.55
C LEU A 600 -19.08 -1.33 -12.93
N VAL A 601 -20.08 -0.46 -12.78
CA VAL A 601 -19.90 0.86 -12.14
C VAL A 601 -19.39 0.70 -10.71
N VAL A 602 -19.91 -0.30 -9.98
CA VAL A 602 -19.48 -0.61 -8.62
C VAL A 602 -18.07 -1.19 -8.62
N MET A 603 -17.78 -2.17 -9.48
CA MET A 603 -16.44 -2.78 -9.59
C MET A 603 -15.35 -1.74 -9.88
N LYS A 604 -15.65 -0.71 -10.70
CA LYS A 604 -14.72 0.39 -10.98
C LYS A 604 -14.36 1.20 -9.72
N ARG A 605 -15.25 1.24 -8.74
CA ARG A 605 -15.03 1.88 -7.44
C ARG A 605 -14.39 0.91 -6.43
N THR A 606 -14.72 -0.38 -6.50
CA THR A 606 -14.25 -1.42 -5.57
C THR A 606 -13.65 -2.62 -6.29
N ASN A 607 -12.32 -2.67 -6.31
CA ASN A 607 -11.55 -3.73 -6.97
C ASN A 607 -11.61 -5.11 -6.25
N ASN A 608 -12.35 -5.23 -5.15
CA ASN A 608 -12.26 -6.39 -4.25
C ASN A 608 -13.52 -7.25 -4.15
N ILE A 609 -14.66 -6.81 -4.70
CA ILE A 609 -15.94 -7.52 -4.50
C ILE A 609 -15.92 -8.97 -5.01
N LEU A 610 -15.18 -9.24 -6.09
CA LEU A 610 -15.05 -10.58 -6.66
C LEU A 610 -14.00 -11.47 -5.98
N ASN A 611 -13.10 -10.89 -5.19
CA ASN A 611 -12.07 -11.65 -4.46
C ASN A 611 -12.58 -12.18 -3.12
N VAL A 612 -13.67 -11.64 -2.61
CA VAL A 612 -14.26 -12.06 -1.33
C VAL A 612 -15.08 -13.33 -1.53
N ASN A 613 -15.14 -14.18 -0.50
CA ASN A 613 -15.89 -15.43 -0.54
C ASN A 613 -17.40 -15.15 -0.61
N LEU A 614 -18.06 -15.70 -1.63
CA LEU A 614 -19.48 -15.47 -1.91
C LEU A 614 -20.36 -16.00 -0.77
N ASP A 615 -20.16 -17.25 -0.37
CA ASP A 615 -21.04 -17.95 0.57
C ASP A 615 -20.82 -17.57 2.03
N ARG A 616 -19.57 -17.25 2.41
CA ARG A 616 -19.22 -16.93 3.80
C ARG A 616 -19.39 -15.45 4.16
N VAL A 617 -19.42 -14.56 3.17
CA VAL A 617 -19.41 -13.11 3.43
C VAL A 617 -20.53 -12.39 2.67
N ILE A 618 -20.53 -12.46 1.34
CA ILE A 618 -21.45 -11.66 0.52
C ILE A 618 -22.90 -12.10 0.73
N LYS A 619 -23.21 -13.40 0.59
CA LYS A 619 -24.56 -13.94 0.78
C LYS A 619 -25.11 -13.66 2.19
N PRO A 620 -24.37 -13.91 3.29
CA PRO A 620 -24.82 -13.54 4.63
C PRO A 620 -25.10 -12.05 4.79
N ASN A 621 -24.26 -11.16 4.24
CA ASN A 621 -24.47 -9.72 4.31
C ASN A 621 -25.72 -9.28 3.54
N VAL A 622 -25.94 -9.81 2.33
CA VAL A 622 -27.15 -9.54 1.55
C VAL A 622 -28.39 -10.08 2.29
N ALA A 623 -28.32 -11.30 2.83
CA ALA A 623 -29.41 -11.90 3.59
C ALA A 623 -29.77 -11.07 4.83
N LEU A 624 -28.77 -10.62 5.59
CA LEU A 624 -28.95 -9.75 6.75
C LEU A 624 -29.65 -8.44 6.37
N LEU A 625 -29.20 -7.77 5.30
CA LEU A 625 -29.82 -6.53 4.84
C LEU A 625 -31.27 -6.75 4.37
N ARG A 626 -31.56 -7.89 3.72
CA ARG A 626 -32.93 -8.29 3.36
C ARG A 626 -33.80 -8.57 4.58
N GLN A 627 -33.26 -9.24 5.61
CA GLN A 627 -33.94 -9.44 6.89
C GLN A 627 -34.25 -8.12 7.60
N CYS A 628 -33.49 -7.06 7.30
CA CYS A 628 -33.77 -5.71 7.78
C CYS A 628 -34.81 -4.95 6.93
N GLY A 629 -35.53 -5.63 6.03
CA GLY A 629 -36.57 -5.02 5.20
C GLY A 629 -36.05 -4.29 3.96
N LEU A 630 -34.74 -4.32 3.68
CA LEU A 630 -34.20 -3.71 2.47
C LEU A 630 -34.46 -4.57 1.24
N THR A 631 -35.04 -3.95 0.21
CA THR A 631 -35.22 -4.61 -1.08
C THR A 631 -33.86 -4.78 -1.79
N VAL A 632 -33.82 -5.63 -2.81
CA VAL A 632 -32.63 -5.77 -3.68
C VAL A 632 -32.22 -4.41 -4.28
N ARG A 633 -33.21 -3.58 -4.68
CA ARG A 633 -32.98 -2.22 -5.17
C ARG A 633 -32.37 -1.31 -4.09
N ASP A 634 -32.83 -1.41 -2.85
CA ASP A 634 -32.27 -0.64 -1.74
C ASP A 634 -30.82 -1.04 -1.43
N ILE A 635 -30.53 -2.34 -1.45
CA ILE A 635 -29.19 -2.88 -1.26
C ILE A 635 -28.27 -2.40 -2.40
N ALA A 636 -28.73 -2.44 -3.65
CA ALA A 636 -27.98 -1.93 -4.79
C ALA A 636 -27.66 -0.43 -4.63
N GLN A 637 -28.64 0.38 -4.22
CA GLN A 637 -28.46 1.82 -4.00
C GLN A 637 -27.51 2.12 -2.83
N LEU A 638 -27.65 1.40 -1.71
CA LEU A 638 -26.77 1.46 -0.55
C LEU A 638 -25.32 1.16 -0.99
N CYS A 639 -25.14 0.01 -1.62
CA CYS A 639 -23.83 -0.49 -2.02
C CYS A 639 -23.25 0.24 -3.23
N SER A 640 -24.01 1.09 -3.93
CA SER A 640 -23.45 1.99 -4.93
C SER A 640 -22.58 3.09 -4.30
N ARG A 641 -22.87 3.47 -3.05
CA ARG A 641 -22.12 4.46 -2.27
C ARG A 641 -21.16 3.81 -1.28
N THR A 642 -21.54 2.69 -0.69
CA THR A 642 -20.76 1.94 0.30
C THR A 642 -20.53 0.49 -0.14
N ALA A 643 -20.00 0.31 -1.35
CA ALA A 643 -19.77 -1.00 -1.97
C ALA A 643 -18.94 -1.98 -1.12
N TRP A 644 -18.11 -1.46 -0.22
CA TRP A 644 -17.32 -2.26 0.70
C TRP A 644 -18.17 -2.98 1.76
N LEU A 645 -19.40 -2.54 2.03
CA LEU A 645 -20.29 -3.10 3.05
C LEU A 645 -20.57 -4.58 2.81
N LEU A 646 -20.83 -4.98 1.56
CA LEU A 646 -21.06 -6.40 1.21
C LEU A 646 -19.80 -7.26 1.33
N THR A 647 -18.63 -6.63 1.25
CA THR A 647 -17.33 -7.30 1.34
C THR A 647 -16.77 -7.35 2.76
N PHE A 648 -17.45 -6.71 3.71
CA PHE A 648 -17.00 -6.58 5.09
C PHE A 648 -17.37 -7.79 5.93
N ASN A 649 -16.73 -7.93 7.09
CA ASN A 649 -17.02 -9.02 8.01
C ASN A 649 -18.52 -8.99 8.43
N PRO A 650 -19.27 -10.10 8.32
CA PRO A 650 -20.70 -10.11 8.61
C PRO A 650 -21.10 -9.66 10.02
N GLU A 651 -20.30 -9.97 11.05
CA GLU A 651 -20.58 -9.53 12.42
C GLU A 651 -20.46 -8.02 12.56
N ARG A 652 -19.56 -7.39 11.81
CA ARG A 652 -19.45 -5.92 11.75
C ARG A 652 -20.61 -5.28 11.00
N VAL A 653 -21.13 -5.94 9.95
CA VAL A 653 -22.33 -5.44 9.26
C VAL A 653 -23.55 -5.49 10.19
N LYS A 654 -23.69 -6.54 11.01
CA LYS A 654 -24.71 -6.59 12.07
C LYS A 654 -24.57 -5.44 13.06
N GLU A 655 -23.34 -5.13 13.49
CA GLU A 655 -23.07 -3.98 14.36
C GLU A 655 -23.54 -2.65 13.73
N PHE A 656 -23.35 -2.45 12.43
CA PHE A 656 -23.83 -1.25 11.73
C PHE A 656 -25.36 -1.19 11.63
N VAL A 657 -26.02 -2.33 11.43
CA VAL A 657 -27.49 -2.42 11.47
C VAL A 657 -28.00 -2.05 12.85
N LEU A 658 -27.43 -2.62 13.91
CA LEU A 658 -27.81 -2.31 15.30
C LEU A 658 -27.63 -0.82 15.61
N ARG A 659 -26.52 -0.22 15.17
CA ARG A 659 -26.29 1.22 15.33
C ARG A 659 -27.27 2.07 14.53
N ALA A 660 -27.78 1.59 13.41
CA ALA A 660 -28.85 2.27 12.67
C ALA A 660 -30.20 2.14 13.38
N ASP A 661 -30.46 1.02 14.05
CA ASP A 661 -31.64 0.85 14.92
C ASP A 661 -31.55 1.78 16.15
N GLU A 662 -30.37 1.90 16.77
CA GLU A 662 -30.09 2.83 17.89
C GLU A 662 -30.32 4.31 17.50
N LEU A 663 -30.26 4.66 16.21
CA LEU A 663 -30.61 6.00 15.73
C LEU A 663 -32.13 6.25 15.66
N GLY A 664 -32.96 5.26 15.98
CA GLY A 664 -34.43 5.39 15.97
C GLY A 664 -35.04 5.39 14.57
N VAL A 665 -34.34 4.85 13.56
CA VAL A 665 -34.87 4.74 12.18
C VAL A 665 -35.59 3.41 12.01
N PRO A 666 -36.91 3.39 11.72
CA PRO A 666 -37.62 2.13 11.50
C PRO A 666 -37.06 1.38 10.29
N ARG A 667 -36.87 0.06 10.43
CA ARG A 667 -36.38 -0.81 9.35
C ARG A 667 -37.29 -0.83 8.11
N SER A 668 -38.60 -0.62 8.29
CA SER A 668 -39.57 -0.48 7.20
C SER A 668 -39.42 0.83 6.40
N SER A 669 -38.68 1.81 6.92
CA SER A 669 -38.48 3.09 6.25
C SER A 669 -37.45 2.99 5.14
N GLY A 670 -37.75 3.59 3.98
CA GLY A 670 -36.76 3.80 2.91
C GLY A 670 -35.56 4.64 3.33
N ILE A 671 -35.60 5.28 4.50
CA ILE A 671 -34.49 6.02 5.12
C ILE A 671 -33.47 5.07 5.78
N PHE A 672 -33.88 3.84 6.15
CA PHE A 672 -33.02 2.90 6.87
C PHE A 672 -31.70 2.60 6.14
N LYS A 673 -31.73 2.46 4.81
CA LYS A 673 -30.51 2.33 4.00
C LYS A 673 -29.56 3.52 4.15
N ASN A 674 -30.08 4.74 4.26
CA ASN A 674 -29.27 5.93 4.48
C ASN A 674 -28.69 5.94 5.91
N ALA A 675 -29.45 5.46 6.90
CA ALA A 675 -28.97 5.31 8.28
C ALA A 675 -27.79 4.34 8.36
N VAL A 676 -27.95 3.12 7.80
CA VAL A 676 -26.88 2.13 7.70
C VAL A 676 -25.66 2.70 6.96
N SER A 677 -25.87 3.39 5.85
CA SER A 677 -24.79 4.05 5.10
C SER A 677 -24.06 5.11 5.92
N ALA A 678 -24.78 5.89 6.74
CA ALA A 678 -24.19 6.95 7.54
C ALA A 678 -23.33 6.37 8.66
N VAL A 679 -23.87 5.43 9.44
CA VAL A 679 -23.17 4.84 10.59
C VAL A 679 -22.03 3.90 10.19
N ALA A 680 -22.07 3.29 9.00
CA ALA A 680 -20.99 2.45 8.50
C ALA A 680 -19.67 3.22 8.31
N ASN A 681 -19.72 4.53 8.09
CA ASN A 681 -18.53 5.36 7.80
C ASN A 681 -17.97 6.10 9.02
N ILE A 682 -18.61 6.00 10.18
CA ILE A 682 -18.25 6.73 11.41
C ILE A 682 -18.34 5.82 12.63
N THR A 683 -17.59 6.09 13.69
CA THR A 683 -17.64 5.29 14.93
C THR A 683 -18.83 5.68 15.81
N LYS A 684 -19.17 4.87 16.82
CA LYS A 684 -20.28 5.16 17.75
C LYS A 684 -20.03 6.46 18.52
N GLU A 685 -18.79 6.68 18.93
CA GLU A 685 -18.34 7.88 19.64
C GLU A 685 -18.49 9.13 18.77
N LYS A 686 -18.17 9.02 17.47
CA LYS A 686 -18.36 10.12 16.52
C LYS A 686 -19.82 10.46 16.26
N VAL A 687 -20.72 9.47 16.32
CA VAL A 687 -22.17 9.73 16.25
C VAL A 687 -22.59 10.53 17.49
N ALA A 688 -22.24 10.07 18.68
CA ALA A 688 -22.58 10.74 19.93
C ALA A 688 -22.03 12.18 19.98
N ALA A 689 -20.75 12.38 19.63
CA ALA A 689 -20.14 13.71 19.56
C ALA A 689 -20.86 14.65 18.57
N LYS A 690 -21.38 14.13 17.46
CA LYS A 690 -22.15 14.91 16.48
C LYS A 690 -23.54 15.26 16.97
N LEU A 691 -24.20 14.36 17.68
CA LEU A 691 -25.49 14.66 18.32
C LEU A 691 -25.31 15.74 19.39
N GLU A 692 -24.27 15.65 20.21
CA GLU A 692 -23.91 16.68 21.19
C GLU A 692 -23.54 18.02 20.55
N LEU A 693 -22.83 18.00 19.42
CA LEU A 693 -22.53 19.21 18.66
C LEU A 693 -23.82 19.90 18.18
N LEU A 694 -24.76 19.13 17.61
CA LEU A 694 -26.04 19.66 17.14
C LEU A 694 -26.88 20.18 18.32
N LYS A 695 -26.91 19.45 19.43
CA LYS A 695 -27.59 19.82 20.68
C LYS A 695 -27.07 21.14 21.22
N SER A 696 -25.76 21.24 21.44
CA SER A 696 -25.11 22.44 21.99
C SER A 696 -25.22 23.66 21.08
N THR A 697 -25.10 23.47 19.75
CA THR A 697 -25.13 24.60 18.80
C THR A 697 -26.54 25.13 18.56
N LEU A 698 -27.56 24.26 18.57
CA LEU A 698 -28.95 24.66 18.31
C LEU A 698 -29.77 24.87 19.59
N GLY A 699 -29.23 24.55 20.77
CA GLY A 699 -29.93 24.75 22.04
C GLY A 699 -31.17 23.87 22.24
N CYS A 700 -31.30 22.78 21.47
CA CYS A 700 -32.44 21.86 21.53
C CYS A 700 -32.16 20.69 22.48
N SER A 701 -33.19 19.93 22.83
CA SER A 701 -33.07 18.71 23.61
C SER A 701 -32.42 17.57 22.82
N GLU A 702 -31.85 16.60 23.53
CA GLU A 702 -31.25 15.41 22.91
C GLU A 702 -32.27 14.60 22.08
N SER A 703 -33.51 14.49 22.57
CA SER A 703 -34.60 13.78 21.89
C SER A 703 -34.99 14.44 20.56
N GLU A 704 -35.04 15.77 20.51
CA GLU A 704 -35.37 16.52 19.29
C GLU A 704 -34.29 16.33 18.23
N VAL A 705 -33.01 16.45 18.62
CA VAL A 705 -31.88 16.23 17.72
C VAL A 705 -31.86 14.79 17.23
N ALA A 706 -32.06 13.80 18.11
CA ALA A 706 -32.13 12.39 17.73
C ALA A 706 -33.26 12.12 16.73
N THR A 707 -34.46 12.65 17.00
CA THR A 707 -35.62 12.53 16.10
C THR A 707 -35.38 13.20 14.74
N ALA A 708 -34.70 14.34 14.72
CA ALA A 708 -34.40 15.03 13.50
C ALA A 708 -33.30 14.30 12.68
N VAL A 709 -32.27 13.78 13.35
CA VAL A 709 -31.20 12.98 12.71
C VAL A 709 -31.74 11.66 12.20
N SER A 710 -32.68 11.00 12.89
CA SER A 710 -33.32 9.77 12.41
C SER A 710 -34.06 9.98 11.08
N LYS A 711 -34.66 11.16 10.88
CA LYS A 711 -35.28 11.57 9.60
C LYS A 711 -34.24 11.91 8.52
N ARG A 712 -33.01 12.31 8.89
CA ARG A 712 -31.94 12.75 7.95
C ARG A 712 -30.54 12.27 8.37
N PRO A 713 -30.28 10.95 8.38
CA PRO A 713 -29.04 10.39 8.93
C PRO A 713 -27.77 10.77 8.14
N ASN A 714 -27.91 11.15 6.87
CA ASN A 714 -26.79 11.58 6.02
C ASN A 714 -26.03 12.81 6.57
N ILE A 715 -26.65 13.59 7.46
CA ILE A 715 -25.99 14.72 8.12
C ILE A 715 -24.76 14.31 8.93
N LEU A 716 -24.75 13.07 9.42
CA LEU A 716 -23.63 12.51 10.18
C LEU A 716 -22.36 12.37 9.32
N GLY A 717 -22.48 12.39 7.99
CA GLY A 717 -21.34 12.36 7.07
C GLY A 717 -20.68 13.73 6.81
N ILE A 718 -21.32 14.84 7.22
CA ILE A 718 -20.79 16.19 7.01
C ILE A 718 -19.71 16.48 8.07
N ALA A 719 -18.57 17.06 7.70
CA ALA A 719 -17.56 17.42 8.69
C ALA A 719 -18.02 18.59 9.59
N ASP A 720 -17.66 18.54 10.87
CA ASP A 720 -18.18 19.44 11.92
C ASP A 720 -18.00 20.93 11.57
N LYS A 721 -16.83 21.30 11.05
CA LYS A 721 -16.55 22.67 10.61
C LYS A 721 -17.54 23.22 9.57
N TYR A 722 -18.02 22.37 8.66
CA TYR A 722 -18.98 22.78 7.63
C TYR A 722 -20.40 22.82 8.19
N LEU A 723 -20.71 21.93 9.13
CA LEU A 723 -22.00 21.91 9.82
C LEU A 723 -22.18 23.19 10.64
N LEU A 724 -21.17 23.56 11.43
CA LEU A 724 -21.14 24.79 12.22
C LEU A 724 -21.30 26.04 11.36
N ARG A 725 -20.53 26.17 10.27
CA ARG A 725 -20.65 27.31 9.34
C ARG A 725 -22.06 27.45 8.75
N LYS A 726 -22.70 26.33 8.42
CA LYS A 726 -24.08 26.35 7.90
C LYS A 726 -25.08 26.77 8.97
N ILE A 727 -24.93 26.27 10.21
CA ILE A 727 -25.80 26.66 11.33
C ILE A 727 -25.63 28.16 11.62
N GLN A 728 -24.38 28.64 11.71
CA GLN A 728 -24.08 30.06 11.92
C GLN A 728 -24.69 30.95 10.84
N PHE A 729 -24.58 30.57 9.55
CA PHE A 729 -25.23 31.30 8.47
C PHE A 729 -26.76 31.35 8.64
N LEU A 730 -27.40 30.22 8.93
CA LEU A 730 -28.86 30.15 9.06
C LEU A 730 -29.37 30.94 10.28
N VAL A 731 -28.66 30.89 11.40
CA VAL A 731 -29.05 31.60 12.63
C VAL A 731 -28.72 33.09 12.51
N ASN A 732 -27.47 33.43 12.15
CA ASN A 732 -26.97 34.80 12.26
C ASN A 732 -27.31 35.66 11.03
N GLU A 733 -27.24 35.10 9.82
CA GLU A 733 -27.45 35.88 8.59
C GLU A 733 -28.89 35.80 8.06
N VAL A 734 -29.49 34.60 8.12
CA VAL A 734 -30.88 34.38 7.69
C VAL A 734 -31.88 34.71 8.80
N GLY A 735 -31.46 34.69 10.08
CA GLY A 735 -32.34 34.96 11.22
C GLY A 735 -33.30 33.82 11.54
N MET A 736 -32.91 32.57 11.28
CA MET A 736 -33.75 31.41 11.54
C MET A 736 -33.62 30.94 12.99
N GLU A 737 -34.77 30.74 13.65
CA GLU A 737 -34.84 30.13 14.98
C GLU A 737 -34.21 28.73 14.97
N PRO A 738 -33.33 28.39 15.94
CA PRO A 738 -32.67 27.09 16.01
C PRO A 738 -33.63 25.89 16.00
N GLN A 739 -34.78 26.02 16.66
CA GLN A 739 -35.83 24.99 16.67
C GLN A 739 -36.35 24.70 15.25
N TYR A 740 -36.57 25.75 14.46
CA TYR A 740 -37.03 25.61 13.07
C TYR A 740 -35.97 24.93 12.18
N ILE A 741 -34.68 25.11 12.49
CA ILE A 741 -33.56 24.43 11.81
C ILE A 741 -33.55 22.95 12.17
N VAL A 742 -33.76 22.57 13.43
CA VAL A 742 -33.83 21.16 13.86
C VAL A 742 -34.99 20.44 13.18
N GLU A 743 -36.16 21.04 13.10
CA GLU A 743 -37.30 20.47 12.35
C GLU A 743 -36.98 20.25 10.86
N ARG A 744 -36.04 21.02 10.29
CA ARG A 744 -35.71 21.06 8.87
C ARG A 744 -34.22 20.84 8.59
N LEU A 745 -33.58 19.90 9.29
CA LEU A 745 -32.15 19.53 9.12
C LEU A 745 -31.71 19.28 7.68
N SER A 746 -32.65 18.99 6.78
CA SER A 746 -32.42 18.95 5.33
C SER A 746 -31.71 20.19 4.77
N LEU A 747 -31.91 21.39 5.36
CA LEU A 747 -31.20 22.62 4.97
C LEU A 747 -29.68 22.45 5.06
N LEU A 748 -29.21 21.78 6.11
CA LEU A 748 -27.80 21.54 6.35
C LEU A 748 -27.18 20.57 5.34
N THR A 749 -27.99 19.88 4.54
CA THR A 749 -27.53 19.01 3.44
C THR A 749 -27.23 19.77 2.14
N TYR A 750 -27.76 20.98 1.96
CA TYR A 750 -27.48 21.81 0.79
C TYR A 750 -26.09 22.47 0.85
N SER A 751 -25.51 22.81 -0.31
CA SER A 751 -24.25 23.56 -0.36
C SER A 751 -24.45 24.97 0.19
N LEU A 752 -23.56 25.38 1.10
CA LEU A 752 -23.60 26.72 1.67
C LEU A 752 -23.31 27.76 0.57
N GLU A 753 -22.20 27.56 -0.13
CA GLU A 753 -21.63 28.50 -1.09
C GLU A 753 -22.41 28.52 -2.41
N LYS A 754 -22.89 27.36 -2.88
CA LYS A 754 -23.55 27.27 -4.20
C LYS A 754 -25.07 27.40 -4.12
N ARG A 755 -25.69 27.26 -2.95
CA ARG A 755 -27.15 27.23 -2.84
C ARG A 755 -27.68 28.12 -1.74
N LEU A 756 -27.28 27.94 -0.49
CA LEU A 756 -27.88 28.68 0.63
C LEU A 756 -27.56 30.18 0.54
N VAL A 757 -26.27 30.54 0.46
CA VAL A 757 -25.81 31.94 0.41
C VAL A 757 -26.37 32.66 -0.82
N PRO A 758 -26.22 32.16 -2.08
CA PRO A 758 -26.70 32.88 -3.25
C PRO A 758 -28.22 33.10 -3.23
N ARG A 759 -29.00 32.11 -2.77
CA ARG A 759 -30.46 32.22 -2.73
C ARG A 759 -30.93 33.16 -1.63
N HIS A 760 -30.21 33.25 -0.50
CA HIS A 760 -30.52 34.23 0.54
C HIS A 760 -30.29 35.67 0.05
N HIS A 761 -29.22 35.89 -0.72
CA HIS A 761 -28.93 37.19 -1.34
C HIS A 761 -30.01 37.59 -2.33
N VAL A 762 -30.40 36.71 -3.25
CA VAL A 762 -31.53 36.96 -4.16
C VAL A 762 -32.79 37.32 -3.37
N MET A 763 -33.07 36.59 -2.29
CA MET A 763 -34.21 36.88 -1.42
C MET A 763 -34.12 38.28 -0.79
N LYS A 764 -32.95 38.69 -0.27
CA LYS A 764 -32.75 40.05 0.28
C LYS A 764 -32.98 41.14 -0.77
N VAL A 765 -32.39 40.99 -1.96
CA VAL A 765 -32.54 41.95 -3.07
C VAL A 765 -34.01 42.12 -3.46
N LEU A 766 -34.73 41.01 -3.65
CA LEU A 766 -36.15 41.07 -4.01
C LEU A 766 -37.01 41.65 -2.87
N GLN A 767 -36.59 41.47 -1.61
CA GLN A 767 -37.30 42.02 -0.46
C GLN A 767 -37.13 43.55 -0.40
N GLU A 768 -35.91 44.05 -0.62
CA GLU A 768 -35.60 45.48 -0.71
C GLU A 768 -36.37 46.16 -1.85
N LYS A 769 -36.49 45.48 -3.00
CA LYS A 769 -37.26 45.96 -4.15
C LYS A 769 -38.78 45.73 -4.02
N ARG A 770 -39.24 45.14 -2.90
CA ARG A 770 -40.66 44.79 -2.65
C ARG A 770 -41.29 43.87 -3.71
N LEU A 771 -40.47 43.03 -4.33
CA LEU A 771 -40.87 42.06 -5.38
C LEU A 771 -41.14 40.66 -4.83
N LEU A 772 -40.91 40.43 -3.53
CA LEU A 772 -41.20 39.17 -2.86
C LEU A 772 -42.62 39.09 -2.32
N THR A 773 -43.26 37.95 -2.53
CA THR A 773 -44.56 37.63 -1.92
C THR A 773 -44.44 37.57 -0.40
N SER A 774 -45.36 38.22 0.32
CA SER A 774 -45.40 38.22 1.78
C SER A 774 -45.59 36.79 2.34
N GLY A 775 -44.85 36.46 3.41
CA GLY A 775 -44.93 35.15 4.07
C GLY A 775 -44.09 34.01 3.46
N LEU A 776 -43.28 34.29 2.43
CA LEU A 776 -42.40 33.29 1.82
C LEU A 776 -41.23 32.93 2.77
N SER A 777 -41.10 31.66 3.17
CA SER A 777 -40.00 31.22 4.02
C SER A 777 -38.73 30.92 3.22
N PHE A 778 -37.57 31.20 3.83
CA PHE A 778 -36.27 30.87 3.23
C PHE A 778 -36.13 29.37 2.93
N PHE A 779 -36.71 28.51 3.77
CA PHE A 779 -36.71 27.07 3.55
C PHE A 779 -37.34 26.67 2.22
N SER A 780 -38.47 27.28 1.87
CA SER A 780 -39.17 27.03 0.61
C SER A 780 -38.28 27.40 -0.57
N VAL A 781 -37.65 28.57 -0.52
CA VAL A 781 -36.73 29.06 -1.56
C VAL A 781 -35.48 28.17 -1.68
N ALA A 782 -34.87 27.80 -0.56
CA ALA A 782 -33.68 26.95 -0.51
C ALA A 782 -33.95 25.52 -1.04
N SER A 783 -35.18 25.03 -0.91
CA SER A 783 -35.56 23.66 -1.30
C SER A 783 -35.89 23.49 -2.79
N LEU A 784 -36.08 24.58 -3.54
CA LEU A 784 -36.43 24.51 -4.96
C LEU A 784 -35.31 23.89 -5.82
N GLY A 785 -35.72 23.18 -6.87
CA GLY A 785 -34.85 22.82 -7.98
C GLY A 785 -34.21 24.05 -8.63
N GLU A 786 -33.09 23.88 -9.32
CA GLU A 786 -32.36 25.03 -9.88
C GLU A 786 -33.18 25.78 -10.94
N GLU A 787 -33.77 25.03 -11.87
CA GLU A 787 -34.61 25.58 -12.94
C GLU A 787 -35.84 26.29 -12.37
N THR A 788 -36.54 25.67 -11.42
CA THR A 788 -37.70 26.28 -10.76
C THR A 788 -37.33 27.53 -9.97
N PHE A 789 -36.17 27.54 -9.31
CA PHE A 789 -35.69 28.72 -8.58
C PHE A 789 -35.39 29.87 -9.56
N LYS A 790 -34.67 29.60 -10.65
CA LYS A 790 -34.39 30.61 -11.67
C LYS A 790 -35.68 31.18 -12.26
N LEU A 791 -36.60 30.31 -12.69
CA LEU A 791 -37.85 30.74 -13.30
C LEU A 791 -38.69 31.62 -12.36
N LYS A 792 -38.73 31.31 -11.06
CA LYS A 792 -39.57 32.01 -10.07
C LYS A 792 -38.93 33.22 -9.38
N PHE A 793 -37.61 33.35 -9.38
CA PHE A 793 -36.91 34.38 -8.59
C PHE A 793 -35.83 35.13 -9.36
N ILE A 794 -35.43 34.65 -10.54
CA ILE A 794 -34.46 35.32 -11.41
C ILE A 794 -35.17 35.78 -12.67
N ASP A 795 -35.74 34.86 -13.45
CA ASP A 795 -36.23 35.12 -14.80
C ASP A 795 -37.43 36.08 -14.82
N CYS A 796 -38.37 35.91 -13.88
CA CYS A 796 -39.53 36.79 -13.74
C CYS A 796 -39.20 38.21 -13.26
N HIS A 797 -37.94 38.48 -12.89
CA HIS A 797 -37.49 39.78 -12.39
C HIS A 797 -36.32 40.34 -13.19
N LYS A 798 -35.98 39.78 -14.37
CA LYS A 798 -34.87 40.28 -15.19
C LYS A 798 -35.01 41.75 -15.55
N ASP A 799 -36.22 42.17 -15.89
CA ASP A 799 -36.50 43.55 -16.28
C ASP A 799 -36.57 44.49 -15.06
N SER A 800 -36.98 43.97 -13.89
CA SER A 800 -37.13 44.77 -12.67
C SER A 800 -35.84 44.90 -11.86
N VAL A 801 -34.92 43.93 -11.98
CA VAL A 801 -33.61 43.91 -11.31
C VAL A 801 -32.52 43.51 -12.32
N PRO A 802 -32.06 44.45 -13.16
CA PRO A 802 -30.99 44.20 -14.12
C PRO A 802 -29.72 43.66 -13.45
N GLY A 803 -29.08 42.65 -14.03
CA GLY A 803 -27.85 42.03 -13.51
C GLY A 803 -28.04 40.99 -12.39
N LEU A 804 -29.28 40.74 -11.93
CA LEU A 804 -29.55 39.73 -10.89
C LEU A 804 -29.14 38.31 -11.32
N GLU A 805 -29.34 37.97 -12.59
CA GLU A 805 -28.94 36.67 -13.13
C GLU A 805 -27.43 36.47 -13.11
N ASP A 806 -26.67 37.47 -13.56
CA ASP A 806 -25.21 37.44 -13.59
C ASP A 806 -24.61 37.44 -12.19
N ALA A 807 -25.19 38.23 -11.27
CA ALA A 807 -24.81 38.24 -9.86
C ALA A 807 -25.04 36.87 -9.21
N TYR A 808 -26.20 36.24 -9.45
CA TYR A 808 -26.50 34.90 -8.95
C TYR A 808 -25.59 33.82 -9.57
N ALA A 809 -25.31 33.90 -10.87
CA ALA A 809 -24.38 33.00 -11.54
C ALA A 809 -22.95 33.12 -10.98
N THR A 810 -22.48 34.34 -10.76
CA THR A 810 -21.17 34.66 -10.19
C THR A 810 -21.04 34.15 -8.75
N ALA A 811 -22.06 34.40 -7.92
CA ALA A 811 -22.11 33.91 -6.54
C ALA A 811 -22.06 32.37 -6.48
N ARG A 812 -22.74 31.67 -7.39
CA ARG A 812 -22.69 30.20 -7.47
C ARG A 812 -21.36 29.64 -7.96
N ALA A 813 -20.63 30.38 -8.79
CA ALA A 813 -19.33 29.99 -9.29
C ALA A 813 -18.24 30.08 -8.20
N GLY A 814 -18.49 30.80 -7.10
CA GLY A 814 -17.53 30.97 -6.00
C GLY A 814 -16.40 31.95 -6.31
N VAL A 815 -16.61 32.85 -7.29
CA VAL A 815 -15.59 33.79 -7.79
C VAL A 815 -15.54 35.09 -6.98
N ALA A 816 -16.55 35.38 -6.15
CA ALA A 816 -16.56 36.56 -5.27
C ALA A 816 -16.58 36.17 -3.78
N SER A 817 -15.63 36.73 -3.02
CA SER A 817 -15.66 36.80 -1.56
C SER A 817 -16.80 37.74 -1.12
N LEU A 818 -17.80 37.20 -0.43
CA LEU A 818 -18.82 38.00 0.28
C LEU A 818 -18.47 38.19 1.77
N ILE A 819 -17.17 38.14 2.11
CA ILE A 819 -16.68 38.66 3.39
C ILE A 819 -16.14 40.05 3.10
N GLY A 820 -17.02 41.02 3.23
CA GLY A 820 -16.74 42.42 2.98
C GLY A 820 -18.04 43.11 2.65
N THR A 821 -18.48 43.99 3.54
CA THR A 821 -19.56 44.95 3.36
C THR A 821 -19.46 45.64 2.00
N TYR A 822 -20.06 45.05 0.97
CA TYR A 822 -20.44 45.75 -0.23
C TYR A 822 -21.94 45.93 -0.13
N HIS A 823 -22.35 47.16 0.14
CA HIS A 823 -23.59 47.67 -0.41
C HIS A 823 -23.62 47.23 -1.88
N PHE A 824 -24.57 46.36 -2.23
CA PHE A 824 -24.97 46.20 -3.63
C PHE A 824 -25.53 47.56 -4.04
N VAL A 825 -24.68 48.40 -4.63
CA VAL A 825 -25.14 49.61 -5.30
C VAL A 825 -25.79 49.13 -6.59
N PHE A 826 -27.11 49.04 -6.56
CA PHE A 826 -27.98 48.95 -7.74
C PHE A 826 -28.15 50.33 -8.36
#